data_AF-A0A932MMJ0-F1
#
_entry.id   AF-A0A932MMJ0-F1
#
_cell.length_a   1.000
_cell.length_b   1.000
_cell.length_c   1.000
_cell.angle_alpha   90.00
_cell.angle_beta   90.00
_cell.angle_gamma   90.00
#
_symmetry.space_group_name_H-M   'P 1'
#
loop_
_entity.id
_entity.type
_entity.pdbx_description
1 polymer ?
#
loop_
_entity_poly.entity_id
_entity_poly.type
_entity_poly.pdbx_seq_one_letter_code
_entity_poly.pdbx_strand_id
1 'polypeptide(L)'
;MPFPEADVPALVPSVLLPALRYLFGLGAALAAGGAVLMLLPALEAGRSLDPRWGRLAERDARWTLVLLLGAFLAGGGAWLGEMVLWPRAAERLAAAFGPALGAGALLALAGTLCLALYAFGWRNGRGGGRLHLASGAAAAAGIWAGALVLASLGSFPASPGVWLESRALRHALLHPSAPPAALLWAAEAIALAAAAGLAAAAGQRDAPWRLALARALGSWGAPAAWAGAAGAAWWAYSISPEEARTFLALAGAALALQAGLGMYLYRCAVRDPRRLSRSGALLALLAAALSPALVQLAGAEARGPFLIRGGMYRNGVLVSEIPELRREGFWRPAPWRPGEERPAPPELGALVFRAECGPCHPAWKEGAGGLPPFREQGAPLRFLGEMEKRHPAFPAFAGSDEEMKAVASHIEGMLKGAGVALAVPAPPPKPAPPAPPKKKEEEKKPPAPAAAAPRQGPLTGQPAPLGQPASPGQPAKQGDPARLGDPASKGQPAPLGQPAPKGEPAAPAPETPPVQAPAAPPAPQAAPAPPSPSGPPAPQPPQIPPAPKPSSAPAGPPIPEGQPGPSTTPPRPPEIPPPRLPAPAPVPPVAPIQPVPPVAPEPAPSQRREEPRPVPPPPAPPAPAPPPGGGSGSPGVPGP
;
A
#
# COMPACT_ATOMS: atom_id res chain seq x y z
N MET A 1 -4.01 -0.50 -29.09
CA MET A 1 -3.74 -0.15 -27.68
C MET A 1 -5.00 -0.26 -26.87
N PRO A 2 -5.06 -1.02 -25.78
CA PRO A 2 -6.30 -1.19 -25.06
C PRO A 2 -6.73 0.06 -24.27
N PHE A 3 -6.00 1.19 -24.25
CA PHE A 3 -6.42 2.45 -23.59
C PHE A 3 -5.87 3.69 -24.30
N PRO A 4 -6.51 4.87 -24.17
CA PRO A 4 -5.91 6.15 -24.53
C PRO A 4 -4.76 6.47 -23.56
N GLU A 5 -3.67 7.01 -24.10
CA GLU A 5 -2.58 7.53 -23.27
C GLU A 5 -3.01 8.90 -22.75
N ALA A 6 -3.16 9.03 -21.44
CA ALA A 6 -3.25 10.34 -20.82
C ALA A 6 -1.82 10.93 -20.82
N ASP A 7 -1.59 11.95 -21.65
CA ASP A 7 -0.33 12.69 -21.63
C ASP A 7 -0.31 13.59 -20.39
N VAL A 8 0.08 12.98 -19.27
CA VAL A 8 0.15 13.64 -17.97
C VAL A 8 1.62 13.96 -17.69
N PRO A 9 1.95 15.20 -17.28
CA PRO A 9 3.32 15.55 -16.91
C PRO A 9 3.90 14.55 -15.91
N ALA A 10 5.14 14.12 -16.12
CA ALA A 10 5.81 13.10 -15.29
C ALA A 10 5.78 13.44 -13.79
N LEU A 11 5.71 14.73 -13.45
CA LEU A 11 5.55 15.22 -12.07
C LEU A 11 4.30 14.66 -11.36
N VAL A 12 3.22 14.41 -12.09
CA VAL A 12 1.95 13.96 -11.49
C VAL A 12 2.08 12.55 -10.91
N PRO A 13 2.44 11.50 -11.69
CA PRO A 13 2.60 10.15 -11.15
C PRO A 13 3.83 10.00 -10.23
N SER A 14 4.89 10.79 -10.42
CA SER A 14 6.14 10.63 -9.66
C SER A 14 6.18 11.41 -8.34
N VAL A 15 5.48 12.55 -8.24
CA VAL A 15 5.54 13.44 -7.06
C VAL A 15 4.15 13.71 -6.51
N LEU A 16 3.23 14.24 -7.31
CA LEU A 16 1.95 14.72 -6.82
C LEU A 16 1.10 13.60 -6.21
N LEU A 17 0.92 12.49 -6.92
CA LEU A 17 0.08 11.40 -6.43
C LEU A 17 0.65 10.71 -5.18
N PRO A 18 1.95 10.34 -5.11
CA PRO A 18 2.55 9.84 -3.87
C PRO A 18 2.41 10.83 -2.71
N ALA A 19 2.62 12.13 -2.96
CA ALA A 19 2.44 13.17 -1.94
C ALA A 19 1.00 13.25 -1.43
N LEU A 20 0.00 13.24 -2.33
CA LEU A 20 -1.42 13.22 -1.94
C LEU A 20 -1.78 11.98 -1.12
N ARG A 21 -1.28 10.79 -1.52
CA ARG A 21 -1.47 9.54 -0.78
C ARG A 21 -0.84 9.60 0.61
N TYR A 22 0.36 10.17 0.72
CA TYR A 22 1.03 10.35 2.00
C TYR A 22 0.30 11.35 2.90
N LEU A 23 -0.07 12.53 2.39
CA LEU A 23 -0.81 13.55 3.13
C LEU A 23 -2.18 13.02 3.59
N PHE A 24 -2.87 12.26 2.74
CA PHE A 24 -4.09 11.55 3.11
C PHE A 24 -3.84 10.58 4.26
N GLY A 25 -2.86 9.68 4.12
CA GLY A 25 -2.53 8.69 5.14
C GLY A 25 -2.15 9.33 6.48
N LEU A 26 -1.35 10.39 6.45
CA LEU A 26 -0.92 11.13 7.63
C LEU A 26 -2.10 11.83 8.33
N GLY A 27 -2.95 12.51 7.57
CA GLY A 27 -4.14 13.19 8.08
C GLY A 27 -5.15 12.21 8.66
N ALA A 28 -5.40 11.09 7.97
CA ALA A 28 -6.30 10.04 8.42
C ALA A 28 -5.77 9.35 9.69
N ALA A 29 -4.46 9.08 9.78
CA ALA A 29 -3.83 8.50 10.95
C ALA A 29 -3.91 9.44 12.17
N LEU A 30 -3.61 10.74 11.98
CA LEU A 30 -3.77 11.75 13.04
C LEU A 30 -5.21 11.88 13.50
N ALA A 31 -6.18 11.88 12.57
CA ALA A 31 -7.59 11.93 12.91
C ALA A 31 -8.07 10.69 13.67
N ALA A 32 -7.72 9.49 13.20
CA ALA A 32 -8.13 8.24 13.85
C ALA A 32 -7.48 8.06 15.23
N GLY A 33 -6.18 8.36 15.35
CA GLY A 33 -5.47 8.35 16.63
C GLY A 33 -6.01 9.42 17.58
N GLY A 34 -6.26 10.63 17.07
CA GLY A 34 -6.88 11.74 17.81
C GLY A 34 -8.27 11.40 18.33
N ALA A 35 -9.10 10.72 17.52
CA ALA A 35 -10.44 10.29 17.91
C ALA A 35 -10.45 9.30 19.10
N VAL A 36 -9.39 8.51 19.26
CA VAL A 36 -9.21 7.63 20.43
C VAL A 36 -8.62 8.41 21.60
N LEU A 37 -7.55 9.17 21.39
CA LEU A 37 -6.83 9.84 22.46
C LEU A 37 -7.64 10.98 23.08
N MET A 38 -8.56 11.63 22.35
CA MET A 38 -9.46 12.65 22.89
C MET A 38 -10.43 12.11 23.96
N LEU A 39 -10.62 10.79 24.05
CA LEU A 39 -11.46 10.17 25.08
C LEU A 39 -10.76 10.13 26.44
N LEU A 40 -9.42 10.10 26.47
CA LEU A 40 -8.66 10.13 27.71
C LEU A 40 -8.92 11.40 28.54
N PRO A 41 -8.74 12.62 28.00
CA PRO A 41 -9.07 13.83 28.76
C PRO A 41 -10.57 13.94 29.05
N ALA A 42 -11.44 13.31 28.25
CA ALA A 42 -12.88 13.28 28.51
C ALA A 42 -13.24 12.46 29.74
N LEU A 43 -12.63 11.28 29.87
CA LEU A 43 -12.78 10.41 31.04
C LEU A 43 -12.21 11.06 32.29
N GLU A 44 -11.06 11.72 32.17
CA GLU A 44 -10.46 12.47 33.29
C GLU A 44 -11.27 13.69 33.69
N ALA A 45 -11.90 14.39 32.74
CA ALA A 45 -12.80 15.51 33.05
C ALA A 45 -14.03 15.08 33.88
N GLY A 46 -14.47 13.82 33.76
CA GLY A 46 -15.53 13.26 34.60
C GLY A 46 -15.08 12.85 36.00
N ARG A 47 -13.78 12.71 36.24
CA ARG A 47 -13.18 12.25 37.51
C ARG A 47 -12.47 13.37 38.27
N SER A 48 -11.97 14.36 37.56
CA SER A 48 -11.18 15.47 38.08
C SER A 48 -12.01 16.74 38.14
N LEU A 49 -11.81 17.54 39.19
CA LEU A 49 -12.36 18.89 39.29
C LEU A 49 -11.59 19.92 38.42
N ASP A 50 -10.48 19.51 37.77
CA ASP A 50 -9.68 20.40 36.93
C ASP A 50 -10.35 20.61 35.56
N PRO A 51 -10.84 21.84 35.25
CA PRO A 51 -11.55 22.12 34.01
C PRO A 51 -10.63 22.09 32.78
N ARG A 52 -9.30 21.99 32.95
CA ARG A 52 -8.34 21.85 31.84
C ARG A 52 -8.57 20.59 31.03
N TRP A 53 -9.03 19.50 31.65
CA TRP A 53 -9.31 18.24 30.96
C TRP A 53 -10.45 18.36 29.96
N GLY A 54 -11.58 18.98 30.35
CA GLY A 54 -12.70 19.21 29.43
C GLY A 54 -12.33 20.11 28.27
N ARG A 55 -11.57 21.19 28.52
CA ARG A 55 -11.05 22.09 27.47
C ARG A 55 -10.10 21.38 26.51
N LEU A 56 -9.27 20.47 27.03
CA LEU A 56 -8.37 19.66 26.21
C LEU A 56 -9.18 18.72 25.31
N ALA A 57 -10.17 18.02 25.87
CA ALA A 57 -11.05 17.11 25.13
C ALA A 57 -11.83 17.83 24.01
N GLU A 58 -12.36 19.03 24.27
CA GLU A 58 -13.01 19.87 23.25
C GLU A 58 -12.02 20.23 22.14
N ARG A 59 -10.85 20.75 22.51
CA ARG A 59 -9.83 21.21 21.56
C ARG A 59 -9.36 20.07 20.66
N ASP A 60 -9.11 18.91 21.24
CA ASP A 60 -8.63 17.74 20.51
C ASP A 60 -9.71 17.20 19.56
N ALA A 61 -10.99 17.22 19.96
CA ALA A 61 -12.10 16.87 19.07
C ALA A 61 -12.23 17.82 17.87
N ARG A 62 -12.05 19.13 18.09
CA ARG A 62 -12.10 20.14 17.01
C ARG A 62 -10.93 19.99 16.03
N TRP A 63 -9.72 19.76 16.53
CA TRP A 63 -8.58 19.47 15.65
C TRP A 63 -8.78 18.16 14.88
N THR A 64 -9.36 17.14 15.52
CA THR A 64 -9.71 15.88 14.85
C THR A 64 -10.68 16.11 13.69
N LEU A 65 -11.68 16.99 13.85
CA LEU A 65 -12.59 17.38 12.74
C LEU A 65 -11.85 18.07 11.58
N VAL A 66 -10.94 19.00 11.89
CA VAL A 66 -10.15 19.70 10.87
C VAL A 66 -9.24 18.72 10.11
N LEU A 67 -8.61 17.79 10.84
CA LEU A 67 -7.77 16.75 10.26
C LEU A 67 -8.57 15.79 9.37
N LEU A 68 -9.79 15.41 9.78
CA LEU A 68 -10.69 14.60 8.95
C LEU A 68 -11.04 15.33 7.66
N LEU A 69 -11.41 16.62 7.71
CA LEU A 69 -11.71 17.39 6.51
C LEU A 69 -10.52 17.42 5.55
N GLY A 70 -9.31 17.69 6.07
CA GLY A 70 -8.09 17.66 5.27
C GLY A 70 -7.82 16.28 4.67
N ALA A 71 -8.04 15.21 5.44
CA ALA A 71 -7.91 13.84 4.96
C ALA A 71 -8.93 13.51 3.85
N PHE A 72 -10.20 13.90 3.98
CA PHE A 72 -11.19 13.68 2.92
C PHE A 72 -10.82 14.37 1.61
N LEU A 73 -10.31 15.62 1.67
CA LEU A 73 -9.85 16.35 0.49
C LEU A 73 -8.62 15.69 -0.17
N ALA A 74 -7.60 15.35 0.63
CA ALA A 74 -6.41 14.68 0.13
C ALA A 74 -6.71 13.28 -0.43
N GLY A 75 -7.60 12.53 0.23
CA GLY A 75 -8.06 11.21 -0.21
C GLY A 75 -8.85 11.26 -1.50
N GLY A 76 -9.76 12.22 -1.64
CA GLY A 76 -10.48 12.48 -2.89
C GLY A 76 -9.53 12.82 -4.04
N GLY A 77 -8.55 13.69 -3.79
CA GLY A 77 -7.51 14.03 -4.77
C GLY A 77 -6.64 12.83 -5.17
N ALA A 78 -6.22 12.01 -4.20
CA ALA A 78 -5.46 10.79 -4.46
C ALA A 78 -6.27 9.78 -5.29
N TRP A 79 -7.56 9.60 -4.99
CA TRP A 79 -8.43 8.69 -5.71
C TRP A 79 -8.69 9.16 -7.16
N LEU A 80 -8.95 10.45 -7.35
CA LEU A 80 -9.06 11.04 -8.69
C LEU A 80 -7.77 10.88 -9.50
N GLY A 81 -6.61 11.10 -8.86
CA GLY A 81 -5.32 10.85 -9.50
C GLY A 81 -5.14 9.40 -9.94
N GLU A 82 -5.55 8.44 -9.11
CA GLU A 82 -5.53 7.00 -9.45
C GLU A 82 -6.46 6.69 -10.63
N MET A 83 -7.66 7.28 -10.67
CA MET A 83 -8.61 7.10 -11.78
C MET A 83 -8.08 7.65 -13.11
N VAL A 84 -7.39 8.80 -13.08
CA VAL A 84 -6.83 9.43 -14.27
C VAL A 84 -5.60 8.68 -14.77
N LEU A 85 -4.69 8.31 -13.87
CA LEU A 85 -3.43 7.68 -14.24
C LEU A 85 -3.58 6.19 -14.55
N TRP A 86 -4.44 5.48 -13.80
CA TRP A 86 -4.62 4.03 -13.91
C TRP A 86 -6.10 3.64 -13.85
N PRO A 87 -6.92 4.07 -14.84
CA PRO A 87 -8.36 3.88 -14.83
C PRO A 87 -8.79 2.42 -14.65
N ARG A 88 -8.09 1.46 -15.28
CA ARG A 88 -8.38 0.03 -15.08
C ARG A 88 -8.08 -0.46 -13.68
N ALA A 89 -6.98 -0.02 -13.08
CA ALA A 89 -6.65 -0.42 -11.72
C ALA A 89 -7.72 0.13 -10.76
N ALA A 90 -8.10 1.39 -10.94
CA ALA A 90 -9.18 2.02 -10.19
C ALA A 90 -10.52 1.28 -10.37
N GLU A 91 -10.89 0.92 -11.60
CA GLU A 91 -12.09 0.13 -11.90
C GLU A 91 -12.06 -1.23 -11.17
N ARG A 92 -10.94 -1.95 -11.22
CA ARG A 92 -10.79 -3.25 -10.56
C ARG A 92 -10.83 -3.14 -9.04
N LEU A 93 -10.20 -2.11 -8.47
CA LEU A 93 -10.25 -1.84 -7.04
C LEU A 93 -11.67 -1.45 -6.60
N ALA A 94 -12.37 -0.63 -7.39
CA ALA A 94 -13.77 -0.27 -7.14
C ALA A 94 -14.69 -1.48 -7.22
N ALA A 95 -14.48 -2.39 -8.19
CA ALA A 95 -15.24 -3.64 -8.27
C ALA A 95 -14.96 -4.58 -7.09
N ALA A 96 -13.71 -4.62 -6.60
CA ALA A 96 -13.30 -5.47 -5.50
C ALA A 96 -13.80 -4.96 -4.13
N PHE A 97 -13.76 -3.64 -3.91
CA PHE A 97 -13.99 -3.01 -2.60
C PHE A 97 -15.26 -2.17 -2.51
N GLY A 98 -15.97 -1.92 -3.62
CA GLY A 98 -17.09 -0.96 -3.70
C GLY A 98 -18.10 -1.05 -2.54
N PRO A 99 -18.65 -2.23 -2.23
CA PRO A 99 -19.58 -2.37 -1.09
C PRO A 99 -18.94 -2.02 0.26
N ALA A 100 -17.69 -2.44 0.49
CA ALA A 100 -16.97 -2.14 1.73
C ALA A 100 -16.57 -0.66 1.84
N LEU A 101 -16.19 -0.03 0.72
CA LEU A 101 -15.91 1.41 0.68
C LEU A 101 -17.19 2.21 0.95
N GLY A 102 -18.33 1.82 0.38
CA GLY A 102 -19.62 2.42 0.66
C GLY A 102 -20.00 2.33 2.14
N ALA A 103 -19.96 1.12 2.71
CA ALA A 103 -20.26 0.90 4.13
C ALA A 103 -19.28 1.66 5.06
N GLY A 104 -17.98 1.58 4.77
CA GLY A 104 -16.94 2.27 5.53
C GLY A 104 -17.08 3.79 5.46
N ALA A 105 -17.43 4.36 4.31
CA ALA A 105 -17.69 5.78 4.15
C ALA A 105 -18.91 6.24 4.96
N LEU A 106 -20.02 5.48 4.94
CA LEU A 106 -21.21 5.78 5.73
C LEU A 106 -20.90 5.76 7.24
N LEU A 107 -20.15 4.77 7.71
CA LEU A 107 -19.71 4.68 9.10
C LEU A 107 -18.78 5.83 9.49
N ALA A 108 -17.85 6.23 8.61
CA ALA A 108 -16.96 7.36 8.83
C ALA A 108 -17.73 8.69 8.87
N LEU A 109 -18.74 8.88 8.01
CA LEU A 109 -19.61 10.06 8.02
C LEU A 109 -20.47 10.12 9.30
N ALA A 110 -21.07 9.00 9.70
CA ALA A 110 -21.78 8.90 10.98
C ALA A 110 -20.86 9.19 12.17
N GLY A 111 -19.63 8.64 12.16
CA GLY A 111 -18.61 8.93 13.15
C GLY A 111 -18.21 10.40 13.18
N THR A 112 -18.09 11.04 12.03
CA THR A 112 -17.81 12.48 11.91
C THR A 112 -18.95 13.33 12.48
N LEU A 113 -20.20 12.94 12.25
CA LEU A 113 -21.37 13.58 12.87
C LEU A 113 -21.33 13.43 14.40
N CYS A 114 -21.07 12.22 14.91
CA CYS A 114 -20.89 11.98 16.34
C CYS A 114 -19.73 12.79 16.92
N LEU A 115 -18.65 12.98 16.16
CA LEU A 115 -17.51 13.81 16.57
C LEU A 115 -17.89 15.28 16.66
N ALA A 116 -18.67 15.79 15.70
CA ALA A 116 -19.19 17.16 15.75
C ALA A 116 -20.09 17.37 16.96
N LEU A 117 -21.04 16.46 17.21
CA LEU A 117 -21.90 16.49 18.39
C LEU A 117 -21.10 16.44 19.69
N TYR A 118 -20.06 15.61 19.73
CA TYR A 118 -19.13 15.52 20.84
C TYR A 118 -18.36 16.84 21.06
N ALA A 119 -17.77 17.42 20.02
CA ALA A 119 -17.02 18.67 20.09
C ALA A 119 -17.91 19.86 20.53
N PHE A 120 -19.08 20.03 19.92
CA PHE A 120 -20.00 21.11 20.26
C PHE A 120 -20.74 20.87 21.58
N GLY A 121 -20.86 19.61 22.03
CA GLY A 121 -21.41 19.25 23.32
C GLY A 121 -20.62 19.86 24.49
N TRP A 122 -19.28 19.87 24.40
CA TRP A 122 -18.43 20.57 25.36
C TRP A 122 -18.72 22.07 25.42
N ARG A 123 -18.83 22.73 24.25
CA ARG A 123 -19.10 24.18 24.15
C ARG A 123 -20.44 24.59 24.76
N ASN A 124 -21.44 23.72 24.64
CA ASN A 124 -22.80 23.98 25.12
C ASN A 124 -23.01 23.55 26.58
N GLY A 125 -21.93 23.24 27.32
CA GLY A 125 -22.01 22.82 28.73
C GLY A 125 -22.60 21.42 28.94
N ARG A 126 -22.71 20.60 27.89
CA ARG A 126 -23.22 19.21 27.93
C ARG A 126 -22.10 18.17 28.02
N GLY A 127 -20.88 18.61 28.32
CA GLY A 127 -19.69 17.77 28.37
C GLY A 127 -19.64 16.87 29.61
N GLY A 128 -19.01 15.70 29.48
CA GLY A 128 -18.71 14.80 30.60
C GLY A 128 -19.84 13.83 31.01
N GLY A 129 -21.03 13.95 30.43
CA GLY A 129 -22.13 12.99 30.64
C GLY A 129 -21.93 11.67 29.90
N ARG A 130 -22.63 10.60 30.32
CA ARG A 130 -22.54 9.26 29.70
C ARG A 130 -22.89 9.26 28.21
N LEU A 131 -23.96 9.96 27.82
CA LEU A 131 -24.38 10.08 26.42
C LEU A 131 -23.35 10.83 25.57
N HIS A 132 -22.71 11.84 26.17
CA HIS A 132 -21.68 12.63 25.50
C HIS A 132 -20.40 11.81 25.28
N LEU A 133 -19.95 11.05 26.29
CA LEU A 133 -18.85 10.09 26.14
C LEU A 133 -19.18 8.98 25.13
N ALA A 134 -20.42 8.48 25.12
CA ALA A 134 -20.87 7.51 24.12
C ALA A 134 -20.82 8.09 22.70
N SER A 135 -21.14 9.38 22.51
CA SER A 135 -20.96 10.07 21.23
C SER A 135 -19.50 10.11 20.80
N GLY A 136 -18.57 10.39 21.72
CA GLY A 136 -17.13 10.35 21.43
C GLY A 136 -16.64 8.95 21.06
N ALA A 137 -17.11 7.92 21.76
CA ALA A 137 -16.77 6.53 21.46
C ALA A 137 -17.35 6.07 20.11
N ALA A 138 -18.60 6.43 19.80
CA ALA A 138 -19.21 6.16 18.50
C ALA A 138 -18.48 6.89 17.37
N ALA A 139 -18.00 8.11 17.63
CA ALA A 139 -17.16 8.84 16.68
C ALA A 139 -15.88 8.08 16.36
N ALA A 140 -15.14 7.65 17.38
CA ALA A 140 -13.93 6.85 17.20
C ALA A 140 -14.25 5.55 16.43
N ALA A 141 -15.29 4.81 16.81
CA ALA A 141 -15.66 3.57 16.14
C ALA A 141 -15.98 3.77 14.64
N GLY A 142 -16.75 4.80 14.29
CA GLY A 142 -17.12 5.09 12.90
C GLY A 142 -15.91 5.50 12.04
N ILE A 143 -15.04 6.38 12.57
CA ILE A 143 -13.81 6.81 11.89
C ILE A 143 -12.88 5.60 11.66
N TRP A 144 -12.71 4.75 12.67
CA TRP A 144 -11.87 3.56 12.59
C TRP A 144 -12.42 2.51 11.62
N ALA A 145 -13.74 2.31 11.57
CA ALA A 145 -14.35 1.37 10.62
C ALA A 145 -14.02 1.75 9.16
N GLY A 146 -14.16 3.03 8.81
CA GLY A 146 -13.78 3.51 7.47
C GLY A 146 -12.27 3.40 7.21
N ALA A 147 -11.45 3.75 8.20
CA ALA A 147 -10.00 3.73 8.05
C ALA A 147 -9.42 2.30 7.91
N LEU A 148 -9.98 1.30 8.59
CA LEU A 148 -9.56 -0.09 8.46
C LEU A 148 -9.89 -0.68 7.07
N VAL A 149 -11.03 -0.29 6.47
CA VAL A 149 -11.32 -0.64 5.07
C VAL A 149 -10.27 -0.05 4.13
N LEU A 150 -9.87 1.21 4.37
CA LEU A 150 -8.84 1.87 3.57
C LEU A 150 -7.44 1.27 3.77
N ALA A 151 -7.11 0.82 4.98
CA ALA A 151 -5.86 0.11 5.26
C ALA A 151 -5.79 -1.24 4.52
N SER A 152 -6.91 -1.97 4.46
CA SER A 152 -7.03 -3.18 3.65
C SER A 152 -6.88 -2.85 2.15
N LEU A 153 -7.62 -1.87 1.63
CA LEU A 153 -7.49 -1.40 0.24
C LEU A 153 -6.05 -1.01 -0.12
N GLY A 154 -5.34 -0.32 0.78
CA GLY A 154 -3.99 0.17 0.54
C GLY A 154 -2.94 -0.94 0.45
N SER A 155 -3.13 -2.05 1.17
CA SER A 155 -2.19 -3.19 1.17
C SER A 155 -2.55 -4.28 0.16
N PHE A 156 -3.80 -4.33 -0.29
CA PHE A 156 -4.32 -5.30 -1.24
C PHE A 156 -3.50 -5.44 -2.54
N PRO A 157 -3.08 -4.34 -3.20
CA PRO A 157 -2.29 -4.42 -4.43
C PRO A 157 -0.99 -5.22 -4.33
N ALA A 158 -0.38 -5.31 -3.14
CA ALA A 158 0.87 -6.02 -2.92
C ALA A 158 0.69 -7.52 -2.66
N SER A 159 -0.51 -7.95 -2.26
CA SER A 159 -0.80 -9.34 -1.91
C SER A 159 -2.29 -9.69 -2.05
N PRO A 160 -2.87 -9.66 -3.27
CA PRO A 160 -4.30 -9.94 -3.46
C PRO A 160 -4.68 -11.39 -3.14
N GLY A 161 -3.73 -12.33 -3.14
CA GLY A 161 -3.94 -13.72 -2.74
C GLY A 161 -5.06 -14.42 -3.52
N VAL A 162 -5.86 -15.22 -2.82
CA VAL A 162 -6.98 -16.01 -3.38
C VAL A 162 -8.11 -15.16 -3.99
N TRP A 163 -8.06 -13.82 -3.84
CA TRP A 163 -9.01 -12.94 -4.51
C TRP A 163 -8.90 -13.03 -6.03
N LEU A 164 -7.69 -13.26 -6.58
CA LEU A 164 -7.47 -13.33 -8.03
C LEU A 164 -8.38 -14.36 -8.71
N GLU A 165 -8.64 -15.47 -8.03
CA GLU A 165 -9.51 -16.57 -8.46
C GLU A 165 -10.96 -16.33 -8.06
N SER A 166 -11.20 -16.10 -6.77
CA SER A 166 -12.55 -16.10 -6.19
C SER A 166 -13.37 -14.85 -6.46
N ARG A 167 -12.71 -13.70 -6.66
CA ARG A 167 -13.32 -12.36 -6.79
C ARG A 167 -14.27 -11.97 -5.65
N ALA A 168 -14.24 -12.69 -4.53
CA ALA A 168 -15.15 -12.48 -3.42
C ALA A 168 -14.69 -11.32 -2.53
N LEU A 169 -15.62 -10.46 -2.10
CA LEU A 169 -15.34 -9.31 -1.24
C LEU A 169 -14.56 -9.68 0.03
N ARG A 170 -14.90 -10.80 0.67
CA ARG A 170 -14.20 -11.28 1.88
C ARG A 170 -12.71 -11.52 1.64
N HIS A 171 -12.35 -12.03 0.47
CA HIS A 171 -10.96 -12.31 0.12
C HIS A 171 -10.23 -11.05 -0.33
N ALA A 172 -10.96 -10.04 -0.83
CA ALA A 172 -10.40 -8.70 -1.02
C ALA A 172 -10.09 -8.04 0.34
N LEU A 173 -11.00 -8.10 1.30
CA LEU A 173 -10.84 -7.47 2.62
C LEU A 173 -9.81 -8.17 3.51
N LEU A 174 -9.77 -9.50 3.47
CA LEU A 174 -8.93 -10.34 4.34
C LEU A 174 -7.82 -11.04 3.55
N HIS A 175 -7.22 -10.31 2.61
CA HIS A 175 -6.05 -10.80 1.88
C HIS A 175 -4.84 -10.96 2.82
N PRO A 176 -3.80 -11.73 2.46
CA PRO A 176 -2.71 -12.12 3.37
C PRO A 176 -2.01 -10.97 4.13
N SER A 177 -1.84 -9.80 3.52
CA SER A 177 -1.22 -8.66 4.20
C SER A 177 -2.20 -7.73 4.89
N ALA A 178 -3.52 -7.96 4.82
CA ALA A 178 -4.51 -7.07 5.44
C ALA A 178 -4.38 -7.05 6.96
N PRO A 179 -4.29 -8.19 7.69
CA PRO A 179 -4.15 -8.16 9.15
C PRO A 179 -2.89 -7.43 9.65
N PRO A 180 -1.66 -7.72 9.13
CA PRO A 180 -0.49 -6.98 9.57
C PRO A 180 -0.51 -5.51 9.15
N ALA A 181 -1.05 -5.18 7.96
CA ALA A 181 -1.19 -3.79 7.54
C ALA A 181 -2.18 -3.01 8.43
N ALA A 182 -3.29 -3.63 8.82
CA ALA A 182 -4.25 -3.04 9.73
C ALA A 182 -3.64 -2.79 11.11
N LEU A 183 -2.90 -3.76 11.67
CA LEU A 183 -2.20 -3.59 12.95
C LEU A 183 -1.16 -2.46 12.87
N LEU A 184 -0.32 -2.48 11.82
CA LEU A 184 0.70 -1.47 11.59
C LEU A 184 0.08 -0.07 11.51
N TRP A 185 -0.91 0.11 10.63
CA TRP A 185 -1.58 1.40 10.45
C TRP A 185 -2.28 1.87 11.74
N ALA A 186 -2.98 0.98 12.44
CA ALA A 186 -3.66 1.28 13.70
C ALA A 186 -2.69 1.77 14.79
N ALA A 187 -1.58 1.04 14.94
CA ALA A 187 -0.51 1.38 15.86
C ALA A 187 0.15 2.71 15.52
N GLU A 188 0.46 2.94 14.23
CA GLU A 188 1.04 4.19 13.76
C GLU A 188 0.10 5.38 14.01
N ALA A 189 -1.20 5.22 13.80
CA ALA A 189 -2.19 6.27 14.07
C ALA A 189 -2.18 6.73 15.53
N ILE A 190 -2.20 5.78 16.48
CA ILE A 190 -2.16 6.09 17.91
C ILE A 190 -0.80 6.67 18.32
N ALA A 191 0.31 6.10 17.84
CA ALA A 191 1.66 6.57 18.16
C ALA A 191 1.91 7.98 17.62
N LEU A 192 1.46 8.28 16.39
CA LEU A 192 1.56 9.59 15.76
C LEU A 192 0.73 10.64 16.50
N ALA A 193 -0.52 10.32 16.86
CA ALA A 193 -1.35 11.22 17.66
C ALA A 193 -0.75 11.46 19.06
N ALA A 194 -0.17 10.44 19.68
CA ALA A 194 0.52 10.57 20.96
C ALA A 194 1.76 11.47 20.85
N ALA A 195 2.58 11.30 19.80
CA ALA A 195 3.75 12.13 19.54
C ALA A 195 3.37 13.60 19.24
N ALA A 196 2.29 13.83 18.49
CA ALA A 196 1.75 15.17 18.23
C ALA A 196 1.25 15.83 19.53
N GLY A 197 0.51 15.08 20.34
CA GLY A 197 0.08 15.52 21.67
C GLY A 197 1.27 15.84 22.58
N LEU A 198 2.35 15.05 22.51
CA LEU A 198 3.54 15.25 23.33
C LEU A 198 4.31 16.51 22.90
N ALA A 199 4.39 16.78 21.60
CA ALA A 199 4.93 18.03 21.07
C ALA A 199 4.13 19.24 21.57
N ALA A 200 2.79 19.15 21.57
CA ALA A 200 1.93 20.18 22.15
C ALA A 200 2.10 20.31 23.69
N ALA A 201 2.30 19.19 24.39
CA ALA A 201 2.52 19.16 25.84
C ALA A 201 3.87 19.77 26.24
N ALA A 202 4.92 19.61 25.43
CA ALA A 202 6.25 20.19 25.68
C ALA A 202 6.24 21.74 25.68
N GLY A 203 5.21 22.36 25.10
CA GLY A 203 4.96 23.80 25.15
C GLY A 203 4.35 24.29 26.46
N GLN A 204 3.80 23.40 27.30
CA GLN A 204 3.08 23.78 28.52
C GLN A 204 4.04 24.26 29.61
N ARG A 205 3.68 25.37 30.26
CA ARG A 205 4.47 26.01 31.33
C ARG A 205 4.23 25.37 32.70
N ASP A 206 3.00 24.93 32.96
CA ASP A 206 2.63 24.25 34.20
C ASP A 206 3.27 22.86 34.24
N ALA A 207 4.24 22.67 35.15
CA ALA A 207 5.02 21.45 35.22
C ALA A 207 4.18 20.22 35.62
N PRO A 208 3.32 20.26 36.67
CA PRO A 208 2.39 19.16 36.99
C PRO A 208 1.49 18.75 35.82
N TRP A 209 0.91 19.73 35.12
CA TRP A 209 0.06 19.50 33.96
C TRP A 209 0.83 18.87 32.80
N ARG A 210 2.00 19.42 32.47
CA ARG A 210 2.89 18.86 31.45
C ARG A 210 3.26 17.41 31.74
N LEU A 211 3.58 17.10 33.00
CA LEU A 211 3.92 15.76 33.45
C LEU A 211 2.74 14.80 33.33
N ALA A 212 1.53 15.23 33.71
CA ALA A 212 0.31 14.43 33.57
C ALA A 212 0.02 14.09 32.10
N LEU A 213 0.12 15.07 31.20
CA LEU A 213 -0.04 14.87 29.76
C LEU A 213 1.02 13.92 29.19
N ALA A 214 2.30 14.12 29.53
CA ALA A 214 3.38 13.27 29.06
C ALA A 214 3.19 11.81 29.46
N ARG A 215 2.73 11.56 30.70
CA ARG A 215 2.41 10.22 31.20
C ARG A 215 1.26 9.58 30.45
N ALA A 216 0.14 10.29 30.32
CA ALA A 216 -1.04 9.78 29.62
C ALA A 216 -0.75 9.49 28.14
N LEU A 217 -0.05 10.39 27.44
CA LEU A 217 0.26 10.21 26.03
C LEU A 217 1.29 9.10 25.81
N GLY A 218 2.35 9.04 26.62
CA GLY A 218 3.37 8.01 26.46
C GLY A 218 2.90 6.61 26.92
N SER A 219 1.96 6.49 27.87
CA SER A 219 1.43 5.19 28.30
C SER A 219 0.56 4.51 27.22
N TRP A 220 -0.05 5.30 26.34
CA TRP A 220 -0.78 4.81 25.17
C TRP A 220 0.11 4.74 23.92
N GLY A 221 0.95 5.76 23.72
CA GLY A 221 1.81 5.87 22.56
C GLY A 221 2.95 4.86 22.52
N ALA A 222 3.55 4.49 23.66
CA ALA A 222 4.66 3.54 23.67
C ALA A 222 4.23 2.11 23.30
N PRO A 223 3.16 1.53 23.89
CA PRO A 223 2.64 0.24 23.44
C PRO A 223 2.20 0.27 21.98
N ALA A 224 1.57 1.37 21.52
CA ALA A 224 1.20 1.54 20.13
C ALA A 224 2.42 1.50 19.21
N ALA A 225 3.48 2.27 19.49
CA ALA A 225 4.68 2.28 18.66
C ALA A 225 5.37 0.89 18.60
N TRP A 226 5.42 0.14 19.71
CA TRP A 226 5.94 -1.22 19.69
C TRP A 226 5.03 -2.21 18.94
N ALA A 227 3.71 -2.06 19.07
CA ALA A 227 2.77 -2.81 18.23
C ALA A 227 2.95 -2.46 16.74
N GLY A 228 3.31 -1.22 16.42
CA GLY A 228 3.65 -0.76 15.08
C GLY A 228 4.94 -1.41 14.57
N ALA A 229 5.98 -1.50 15.41
CA ALA A 229 7.20 -2.23 15.07
C ALA A 229 6.93 -3.72 14.80
N ALA A 230 6.10 -4.36 15.63
CA ALA A 230 5.67 -5.75 15.43
C ALA A 230 4.82 -5.90 14.15
N GLY A 231 3.91 -4.96 13.90
CA GLY A 231 3.10 -4.89 12.68
C GLY A 231 3.96 -4.72 11.43
N ALA A 232 5.00 -3.87 11.47
CA ALA A 232 5.96 -3.69 10.39
C ALA A 232 6.74 -4.98 10.10
N ALA A 233 7.20 -5.68 11.15
CA ALA A 233 7.87 -6.98 11.02
C ALA A 233 6.95 -8.03 10.39
N TRP A 234 5.71 -8.14 10.89
CA TRP A 234 4.73 -9.09 10.39
C TRP A 234 4.29 -8.74 8.95
N TRP A 235 4.11 -7.46 8.64
CA TRP A 235 3.79 -6.99 7.30
C TRP A 235 4.91 -7.33 6.32
N ALA A 236 6.16 -7.03 6.69
CA ALA A 236 7.32 -7.37 5.88
C ALA A 236 7.44 -8.87 5.63
N TYR A 237 7.15 -9.69 6.64
CA TYR A 237 7.12 -11.15 6.50
C TYR A 237 5.97 -11.65 5.61
N SER A 238 4.80 -11.00 5.65
CA SER A 238 3.63 -11.38 4.84
C SER A 238 3.81 -11.13 3.34
N ILE A 239 4.77 -10.27 2.97
CA ILE A 239 5.11 -9.93 1.60
C ILE A 239 6.43 -10.60 1.30
N SER A 240 6.45 -11.82 0.75
CA SER A 240 7.69 -12.49 0.35
C SER A 240 8.34 -11.77 -0.85
N PRO A 241 9.45 -11.02 -0.68
CA PRO A 241 10.14 -10.39 -1.78
C PRO A 241 11.39 -11.23 -2.04
N GLU A 242 11.35 -12.13 -3.01
CA GLU A 242 12.49 -13.04 -3.25
C GLU A 242 13.82 -12.29 -3.49
N GLU A 243 13.80 -10.99 -3.88
CA GLU A 243 15.01 -10.26 -4.28
C GLU A 243 15.09 -8.76 -3.89
N ALA A 244 14.14 -8.19 -3.12
CA ALA A 244 14.07 -6.73 -2.94
C ALA A 244 14.84 -6.20 -1.71
N ARG A 245 16.17 -6.02 -1.83
CA ARG A 245 17.01 -5.42 -0.78
C ARG A 245 16.51 -4.04 -0.33
N THR A 246 16.05 -3.20 -1.27
CA THR A 246 15.49 -1.87 -0.98
C THR A 246 14.22 -1.97 -0.12
N PHE A 247 13.35 -2.93 -0.41
CA PHE A 247 12.16 -3.19 0.41
C PHE A 247 12.54 -3.54 1.85
N LEU A 248 13.47 -4.49 2.04
CA LEU A 248 13.91 -4.90 3.37
C LEU A 248 14.57 -3.73 4.13
N ALA A 249 15.34 -2.89 3.46
CA ALA A 249 15.94 -1.70 4.05
C ALA A 249 14.89 -0.68 4.51
N LEU A 250 13.90 -0.38 3.67
CA LEU A 250 12.81 0.56 3.99
C LEU A 250 11.92 0.02 5.13
N ALA A 251 11.52 -1.25 5.06
CA ALA A 251 10.72 -1.89 6.11
C ALA A 251 11.48 -2.00 7.43
N GLY A 252 12.77 -2.34 7.39
CA GLY A 252 13.65 -2.39 8.56
C GLY A 252 13.86 -1.01 9.19
N ALA A 253 14.01 0.04 8.38
CA ALA A 253 14.10 1.41 8.85
C ALA A 253 12.79 1.87 9.53
N ALA A 254 11.62 1.55 8.95
CA ALA A 254 10.32 1.84 9.57
C ALA A 254 10.19 1.13 10.93
N LEU A 255 10.54 -0.16 11.00
CA LEU A 255 10.55 -0.93 12.25
C LEU A 255 11.47 -0.29 13.30
N ALA A 256 12.71 0.06 12.92
CA ALA A 256 13.67 0.66 13.84
C ALA A 256 13.19 2.02 14.37
N LEU A 257 12.60 2.86 13.49
CA LEU A 257 11.99 4.12 13.89
C LEU A 257 10.85 3.91 14.88
N GLN A 258 9.96 2.95 14.64
CA GLN A 258 8.85 2.63 15.55
C GLN A 258 9.34 2.10 16.90
N ALA A 259 10.33 1.20 16.90
CA ALA A 259 10.93 0.69 18.14
C ALA A 259 11.59 1.81 18.95
N GLY A 260 12.35 2.69 18.28
CA GLY A 260 12.99 3.86 18.88
C GLY A 260 11.97 4.88 19.43
N LEU A 261 10.91 5.15 18.66
CA LEU A 261 9.79 5.99 19.08
C LEU A 261 9.12 5.43 20.34
N GLY A 262 8.82 4.13 20.36
CA GLY A 262 8.23 3.47 21.52
C GLY A 262 9.12 3.56 22.77
N MET A 263 10.43 3.37 22.61
CA MET A 263 11.39 3.55 23.69
C MET A 263 11.42 4.99 24.22
N TYR A 264 11.38 5.98 23.32
CA TYR A 264 11.34 7.39 23.71
C TYR A 264 10.03 7.74 24.46
N LEU A 265 8.88 7.31 23.94
CA LEU A 265 7.58 7.53 24.56
C LEU A 265 7.47 6.84 25.93
N TYR A 266 8.00 5.62 26.05
CA TYR A 266 8.08 4.89 27.32
C TYR A 266 8.93 5.64 28.34
N ARG A 267 10.08 6.19 27.93
CA ARG A 267 10.91 7.03 28.80
C ARG A 267 10.16 8.26 29.28
N CYS A 268 9.41 8.92 28.41
CA CYS A 268 8.61 10.09 28.75
C CYS A 268 7.42 9.76 29.67
N ALA A 269 6.85 8.56 29.57
CA ALA A 269 5.74 8.14 30.42
C ALA A 269 6.18 7.61 31.79
N VAL A 270 7.19 6.74 31.83
CA VAL A 270 7.46 5.92 33.02
C VAL A 270 8.76 6.32 33.70
N ARG A 271 9.85 6.50 32.94
CA ARG A 271 11.18 6.66 33.55
C ARG A 271 11.51 8.08 33.98
N ASP A 272 11.41 9.04 33.08
CA ASP A 272 11.79 10.42 33.37
C ASP A 272 10.93 11.44 32.61
N PRO A 273 9.65 11.60 33.02
CA PRO A 273 8.74 12.57 32.41
C PRO A 273 9.23 14.02 32.54
N ARG A 274 10.17 14.31 33.46
CA ARG A 274 10.74 15.64 33.69
C ARG A 274 11.71 16.05 32.58
N ARG A 275 12.31 15.09 31.88
CA ARG A 275 13.22 15.32 30.75
C ARG A 275 12.53 15.53 29.41
N LEU A 276 11.21 15.71 29.39
CA LEU A 276 10.49 16.08 28.17
C LEU A 276 11.00 17.45 27.67
N SER A 277 11.84 17.42 26.63
CA SER A 277 12.32 18.60 25.92
C SER A 277 11.50 18.84 24.66
N ARG A 278 11.38 20.11 24.25
CA ARG A 278 10.69 20.47 22.99
C ARG A 278 11.33 19.79 21.79
N SER A 279 12.66 19.79 21.71
CA SER A 279 13.40 19.16 20.62
C SER A 279 13.16 17.65 20.58
N GLY A 280 13.18 16.97 21.74
CA GLY A 280 12.88 15.54 21.80
C GLY A 280 11.46 15.22 21.32
N ALA A 281 10.47 16.03 21.72
CA ALA A 281 9.08 15.83 21.31
C ALA A 281 8.87 16.07 19.81
N LEU A 282 9.55 17.09 19.24
CA LEU A 282 9.53 17.34 17.80
C LEU A 282 10.22 16.22 17.01
N LEU A 283 11.35 15.69 17.50
CA LEU A 283 12.02 14.54 16.88
C LEU A 283 11.14 13.29 16.93
N ALA A 284 10.41 13.06 18.03
CA ALA A 284 9.46 11.97 18.14
C ALA A 284 8.30 12.11 17.13
N LEU A 285 7.77 13.33 16.96
CA LEU A 285 6.75 13.61 15.95
C LEU A 285 7.27 13.38 14.52
N LEU A 286 8.49 13.83 14.23
CA LEU A 286 9.13 13.58 12.93
C LEU A 286 9.34 12.09 12.67
N ALA A 287 9.82 11.33 13.66
CA ALA A 287 9.98 9.89 13.56
C ALA A 287 8.64 9.18 13.31
N ALA A 288 7.59 9.58 14.03
CA ALA A 288 6.24 9.04 13.87
C ALA A 288 5.65 9.35 12.49
N ALA A 289 5.95 10.52 11.92
CA ALA A 289 5.49 10.90 10.58
C ALA A 289 6.32 10.24 9.46
N LEU A 290 7.62 10.00 9.70
CA LEU A 290 8.52 9.40 8.70
C LEU A 290 8.25 7.90 8.49
N SER A 291 7.88 7.17 9.53
CA SER A 291 7.62 5.72 9.42
C SER A 291 6.54 5.35 8.37
N PRO A 292 5.34 5.97 8.35
CA PRO A 292 4.36 5.73 7.30
C PRO A 292 4.86 6.03 5.88
N ALA A 293 5.77 7.00 5.72
CA ALA A 293 6.37 7.30 4.41
C ALA A 293 7.26 6.14 3.94
N LEU A 294 8.08 5.60 4.84
CA LEU A 294 8.93 4.44 4.54
C LEU A 294 8.09 3.20 4.22
N VAL A 295 7.00 2.96 4.95
CA VAL A 295 6.06 1.86 4.67
C VAL A 295 5.40 2.03 3.30
N GLN A 296 5.00 3.25 2.95
CA GLN A 296 4.45 3.55 1.61
C GLN A 296 5.45 3.24 0.49
N LEU A 297 6.70 3.69 0.66
CA LEU A 297 7.78 3.42 -0.30
C LEU A 297 8.09 1.93 -0.39
N ALA A 298 8.18 1.24 0.74
CA ALA A 298 8.37 -0.21 0.78
C ALA A 298 7.22 -0.92 0.05
N GLY A 299 5.98 -0.51 0.27
CA GLY A 299 4.81 -1.08 -0.41
C GLY A 299 4.83 -0.85 -1.92
N ALA A 300 5.36 0.29 -2.38
CA ALA A 300 5.55 0.55 -3.80
C ALA A 300 6.57 -0.40 -4.43
N GLU A 301 7.68 -0.67 -3.74
CA GLU A 301 8.72 -1.62 -4.20
C GLU A 301 8.29 -3.07 -4.14
N ALA A 302 7.51 -3.43 -3.11
CA ALA A 302 6.92 -4.75 -3.03
C ALA A 302 6.08 -5.09 -4.26
N ARG A 303 5.37 -4.13 -4.87
CA ARG A 303 4.51 -4.42 -6.03
C ARG A 303 5.28 -4.80 -7.30
N GLY A 304 6.56 -4.47 -7.41
CA GLY A 304 7.35 -4.76 -8.61
C GLY A 304 6.71 -4.19 -9.89
N PRO A 305 6.59 -4.96 -11.00
CA PRO A 305 6.03 -4.48 -12.26
C PRO A 305 4.50 -4.41 -12.28
N PHE A 306 3.84 -4.67 -11.15
CA PHE A 306 2.39 -4.78 -11.08
C PHE A 306 1.73 -3.53 -10.50
N LEU A 307 0.53 -3.20 -10.99
CA LEU A 307 -0.41 -2.35 -10.25
C LEU A 307 -1.18 -3.18 -9.22
N ILE A 308 -1.52 -4.43 -9.56
CA ILE A 308 -2.10 -5.44 -8.68
C ILE A 308 -1.29 -6.72 -8.88
N ARG A 309 -0.52 -7.14 -7.87
CA ARG A 309 0.44 -8.24 -7.99
C ARG A 309 -0.25 -9.52 -8.48
N GLY A 310 0.26 -10.12 -9.56
CA GLY A 310 -0.31 -11.32 -10.18
C GLY A 310 -1.63 -11.12 -10.92
N GLY A 311 -2.20 -9.91 -10.92
CA GLY A 311 -3.46 -9.59 -11.61
C GLY A 311 -3.30 -8.60 -12.77
N MET A 312 -2.50 -7.55 -12.60
CA MET A 312 -2.39 -6.44 -13.56
C MET A 312 -1.00 -5.81 -13.54
N TYR A 313 -0.39 -5.64 -14.71
CA TYR A 313 0.89 -4.95 -14.89
C TYR A 313 0.75 -3.43 -14.85
N ARG A 314 1.87 -2.70 -14.70
CA ARG A 314 1.94 -1.22 -14.71
C ARG A 314 1.45 -0.55 -15.97
N ASN A 315 1.46 -1.25 -17.09
CA ASN A 315 0.86 -0.81 -18.35
C ASN A 315 -0.66 -1.06 -18.42
N GLY A 316 -1.29 -1.57 -17.35
CA GLY A 316 -2.72 -1.82 -17.27
C GLY A 316 -3.19 -3.11 -17.95
N VAL A 317 -2.28 -3.92 -18.49
CA VAL A 317 -2.60 -5.23 -19.07
C VAL A 317 -2.88 -6.23 -17.96
N LEU A 318 -4.01 -6.94 -18.07
CA LEU A 318 -4.32 -8.04 -17.16
C LEU A 318 -3.53 -9.28 -17.53
N VAL A 319 -3.04 -9.99 -16.52
CA VAL A 319 -2.28 -11.24 -16.74
C VAL A 319 -3.11 -12.26 -17.53
N SER A 320 -4.42 -12.31 -17.28
CA SER A 320 -5.36 -13.18 -17.98
C SER A 320 -5.62 -12.80 -19.44
N GLU A 321 -5.36 -11.56 -19.85
CA GLU A 321 -5.61 -11.08 -21.22
C GLU A 321 -4.44 -11.38 -22.17
N ILE A 322 -3.25 -11.68 -21.65
CA ILE A 322 -2.05 -11.91 -22.47
C ILE A 322 -2.26 -12.96 -23.58
N PRO A 323 -2.85 -14.14 -23.32
CA PRO A 323 -3.02 -15.15 -24.37
C PRO A 323 -3.92 -14.70 -25.52
N GLU A 324 -4.91 -13.85 -25.24
CA GLU A 324 -5.79 -13.27 -26.25
C GLU A 324 -5.08 -12.16 -27.03
N LEU A 325 -4.41 -11.25 -26.32
CA LEU A 325 -3.65 -10.15 -26.94
C LEU A 325 -2.53 -10.64 -27.85
N ARG A 326 -1.87 -11.75 -27.52
CA ARG A 326 -0.86 -12.38 -28.40
C ARG A 326 -1.45 -12.92 -29.70
N ARG A 327 -2.72 -13.34 -29.69
CA ARG A 327 -3.41 -13.87 -30.88
C ARG A 327 -4.02 -12.77 -31.73
N GLU A 328 -4.70 -11.82 -31.09
CA GLU A 328 -5.50 -10.80 -31.78
C GLU A 328 -4.70 -9.52 -32.07
N GLY A 329 -3.61 -9.31 -31.34
CA GLY A 329 -2.82 -8.09 -31.36
C GLY A 329 -3.23 -7.10 -30.27
N PHE A 330 -2.23 -6.35 -29.79
CA PHE A 330 -2.38 -5.25 -28.84
C PHE A 330 -3.11 -4.05 -29.47
N TRP A 331 -2.91 -3.84 -30.76
CA TRP A 331 -3.65 -2.92 -31.62
C TRP A 331 -4.93 -3.57 -32.15
N ARG A 332 -5.96 -3.54 -31.32
CA ARG A 332 -7.32 -3.97 -31.66
C ARG A 332 -8.33 -2.82 -31.68
N PRO A 333 -9.48 -2.99 -32.36
CA PRO A 333 -10.60 -2.05 -32.29
C PRO A 333 -10.97 -1.74 -30.83
N ALA A 334 -11.28 -0.47 -30.56
CA ALA A 334 -11.65 -0.03 -29.22
C ALA A 334 -12.77 1.02 -29.26
N PRO A 335 -13.60 1.13 -28.21
CA PRO A 335 -14.69 2.11 -28.16
C PRO A 335 -14.26 3.57 -28.39
N TRP A 336 -13.05 3.95 -27.97
CA TRP A 336 -12.49 5.31 -28.17
C TRP A 336 -11.66 5.46 -29.46
N ARG A 337 -11.58 4.42 -30.30
CA ARG A 337 -11.01 4.46 -31.65
C ARG A 337 -12.01 3.91 -32.68
N PRO A 338 -13.18 4.56 -32.86
CA PRO A 338 -14.16 4.09 -33.84
C PRO A 338 -13.63 4.36 -35.25
N GLY A 339 -13.52 3.31 -36.07
CA GLY A 339 -13.17 3.43 -37.49
C GLY A 339 -11.69 3.77 -37.78
N GLU A 340 -10.81 3.69 -36.79
CA GLU A 340 -9.37 3.89 -37.00
C GLU A 340 -8.74 2.64 -37.60
N GLU A 341 -8.10 2.78 -38.77
CA GLU A 341 -7.40 1.69 -39.43
C GLU A 341 -6.13 1.28 -38.67
N ARG A 342 -5.61 0.10 -38.97
CA ARG A 342 -4.36 -0.37 -38.38
C ARG A 342 -3.18 0.47 -38.92
N PRO A 343 -2.35 1.08 -38.05
CA PRO A 343 -1.19 1.85 -38.48
C PRO A 343 -0.19 1.01 -39.28
N ALA A 344 0.63 1.70 -40.09
CA ALA A 344 1.74 1.07 -40.78
C ALA A 344 2.75 0.46 -39.77
N PRO A 345 3.52 -0.58 -40.13
CA PRO A 345 4.41 -1.28 -39.19
C PRO A 345 5.34 -0.39 -38.35
N PRO A 346 5.98 0.67 -38.89
CA PRO A 346 6.83 1.56 -38.08
C PRO A 346 6.07 2.32 -37.00
N GLU A 347 4.88 2.81 -37.35
CA GLU A 347 4.01 3.57 -36.44
C GLU A 347 3.36 2.64 -35.40
N LEU A 348 2.94 1.45 -35.84
CA LEU A 348 2.46 0.39 -34.96
C LEU A 348 3.50 0.04 -33.88
N GLY A 349 4.76 -0.14 -34.28
CA GLY A 349 5.87 -0.38 -33.36
C GLY A 349 6.04 0.72 -32.32
N ALA A 350 5.99 1.99 -32.74
CA ALA A 350 6.08 3.13 -31.83
C ALA A 350 4.91 3.22 -30.84
N LEU A 351 3.69 2.93 -31.30
CA LEU A 351 2.48 2.97 -30.47
C LEU A 351 2.46 1.83 -29.45
N VAL A 352 2.75 0.60 -29.86
CA VAL A 352 2.82 -0.55 -28.95
C VAL A 352 3.98 -0.38 -27.96
N PHE A 353 5.13 0.12 -28.41
CA PHE A 353 6.27 0.43 -27.53
C PHE A 353 5.89 1.44 -26.44
N ARG A 354 5.25 2.55 -26.83
CA ARG A 354 4.79 3.57 -25.87
C ARG A 354 3.83 3.01 -24.84
N ALA A 355 2.91 2.13 -25.25
CA ALA A 355 1.91 1.56 -24.36
C ALA A 355 2.45 0.44 -23.46
N GLU A 356 3.28 -0.48 -23.97
CA GLU A 356 3.76 -1.62 -23.19
C GLU A 356 5.01 -1.28 -22.36
N CYS A 357 5.91 -0.45 -22.88
CA CYS A 357 7.18 -0.14 -22.23
C CYS A 357 7.14 1.21 -21.49
N GLY A 358 6.50 2.22 -22.08
CA GLY A 358 6.48 3.59 -21.55
C GLY A 358 5.98 3.77 -20.12
N PRO A 359 4.95 3.03 -19.64
CA PRO A 359 4.47 3.15 -18.26
C PRO A 359 5.48 2.69 -17.21
N CYS A 360 6.37 1.75 -17.56
CA CYS A 360 7.44 1.27 -16.67
C CYS A 360 8.75 2.03 -16.90
N HIS A 361 8.98 2.51 -18.12
CA HIS A 361 10.20 3.19 -18.53
C HIS A 361 9.90 4.57 -19.12
N PRO A 362 9.54 5.58 -18.31
CA PRO A 362 9.24 6.93 -18.80
C PRO A 362 10.38 7.53 -19.62
N ALA A 363 11.63 7.33 -19.20
CA ALA A 363 12.82 7.81 -19.89
C ALA A 363 12.99 7.22 -21.31
N TRP A 364 12.36 6.07 -21.61
CA TRP A 364 12.41 5.48 -22.96
C TRP A 364 11.55 6.25 -23.95
N LYS A 365 10.59 7.07 -23.49
CA LYS A 365 9.79 7.93 -24.36
C LYS A 365 10.60 9.11 -24.92
N GLU A 366 11.64 9.53 -24.22
CA GLU A 366 12.44 10.72 -24.55
C GLU A 366 13.57 10.41 -25.55
N GLY A 367 13.91 9.14 -25.76
CA GLY A 367 14.90 8.73 -26.76
C GLY A 367 15.69 7.49 -26.36
N ALA A 368 16.78 7.24 -27.09
CA ALA A 368 17.56 6.01 -26.95
C ALA A 368 18.43 5.94 -25.68
N GLY A 369 18.66 7.06 -24.99
CA GLY A 369 19.56 7.15 -23.83
C GLY A 369 19.14 6.31 -22.63
N GLY A 370 17.85 5.95 -22.52
CA GLY A 370 17.34 5.07 -21.48
C GLY A 370 17.27 3.59 -21.85
N LEU A 371 17.38 3.25 -23.14
CA LEU A 371 17.20 1.88 -23.64
C LEU A 371 18.30 0.95 -23.12
N PRO A 372 18.02 -0.37 -22.99
CA PRO A 372 19.07 -1.35 -22.74
C PRO A 372 20.16 -1.24 -23.83
N PRO A 373 21.43 -1.49 -23.48
CA PRO A 373 22.57 -1.26 -24.37
C PRO A 373 22.68 -2.35 -25.45
N PHE A 374 21.68 -2.47 -26.32
CA PHE A 374 21.68 -3.41 -27.43
C PHE A 374 22.78 -3.03 -28.44
N ARG A 375 23.59 -4.03 -28.83
CA ARG A 375 24.71 -3.86 -29.77
C ARG A 375 24.58 -4.70 -31.04
N GLU A 376 23.56 -5.54 -31.13
CA GLU A 376 23.34 -6.46 -32.24
C GLU A 376 21.93 -6.29 -32.80
N GLN A 377 21.79 -6.47 -34.12
CA GLN A 377 20.49 -6.56 -34.78
C GLN A 377 19.74 -7.80 -34.31
N GLY A 378 18.44 -7.67 -34.10
CA GLY A 378 17.58 -8.71 -33.54
C GLY A 378 17.72 -8.90 -32.02
N ALA A 379 18.67 -8.23 -31.35
CA ALA A 379 18.76 -8.29 -29.88
C ALA A 379 17.50 -7.74 -29.19
N PRO A 380 16.88 -6.64 -29.64
CA PRO A 380 15.60 -6.20 -29.09
C PRO A 380 14.49 -7.25 -29.24
N LEU A 381 14.40 -7.93 -30.40
CA LEU A 381 13.38 -8.96 -30.62
C LEU A 381 13.57 -10.16 -29.68
N ARG A 382 14.82 -10.64 -29.54
CA ARG A 382 15.15 -11.71 -28.58
C ARG A 382 14.81 -11.30 -27.15
N PHE A 383 15.15 -10.06 -26.78
CA PHE A 383 14.83 -9.52 -25.47
C PHE A 383 13.32 -9.54 -25.21
N LEU A 384 12.51 -9.01 -26.12
CA LEU A 384 11.04 -8.97 -25.98
C LEU A 384 10.43 -10.38 -25.85
N GLY A 385 10.93 -11.35 -26.62
CA GLY A 385 10.47 -12.74 -26.57
C GLY A 385 10.89 -13.52 -25.32
N GLU A 386 11.92 -13.05 -24.61
CA GLU A 386 12.47 -13.71 -23.42
C GLU A 386 12.22 -12.95 -22.10
N MET A 387 11.53 -11.81 -22.15
CA MET A 387 11.32 -10.93 -20.98
C MET A 387 10.85 -11.69 -19.73
N GLU A 388 9.79 -12.48 -19.88
CA GLU A 388 9.18 -13.26 -18.80
C GLU A 388 10.12 -14.33 -18.22
N LYS A 389 11.03 -14.87 -19.04
CA LYS A 389 11.99 -15.90 -18.63
C LYS A 389 13.23 -15.31 -17.96
N ARG A 390 13.50 -14.02 -18.19
CA ARG A 390 14.77 -13.39 -17.81
C ARG A 390 14.76 -12.81 -16.40
N HIS A 391 13.61 -12.34 -15.93
CA HIS A 391 13.44 -11.89 -14.55
C HIS A 391 11.96 -11.91 -14.14
N PRO A 392 11.63 -12.36 -12.91
CA PRO A 392 10.27 -12.26 -12.36
C PRO A 392 9.66 -10.83 -12.32
N ALA A 393 10.50 -9.80 -12.47
CA ALA A 393 10.11 -8.39 -12.46
C ALA A 393 9.82 -7.84 -13.86
N PHE A 394 10.02 -8.61 -14.93
CA PHE A 394 9.63 -8.20 -16.27
C PHE A 394 8.22 -8.68 -16.61
N PRO A 395 7.33 -7.78 -17.10
CA PRO A 395 6.06 -8.21 -17.64
C PRO A 395 6.28 -9.05 -18.90
N ALA A 396 5.39 -9.99 -19.14
CA ALA A 396 5.36 -10.66 -20.43
C ALA A 396 4.93 -9.67 -21.52
N PHE A 397 5.57 -9.70 -22.69
CA PHE A 397 5.11 -8.92 -23.84
C PHE A 397 3.71 -9.41 -24.24
N ALA A 398 2.76 -8.48 -24.34
CA ALA A 398 1.35 -8.80 -24.51
C ALA A 398 0.92 -8.82 -25.97
N GLY A 399 1.55 -8.01 -26.83
CA GLY A 399 1.27 -7.96 -28.26
C GLY A 399 1.60 -9.24 -29.03
N SER A 400 1.08 -9.29 -30.25
CA SER A 400 1.31 -10.36 -31.21
C SER A 400 2.76 -10.43 -31.70
N ASP A 401 3.15 -11.54 -32.33
CA ASP A 401 4.49 -11.71 -32.90
C ASP A 401 4.83 -10.63 -33.95
N GLU A 402 3.83 -10.15 -34.70
CA GLU A 402 3.99 -9.07 -35.67
C GLU A 402 4.28 -7.74 -34.97
N GLU A 403 3.54 -7.42 -33.92
CA GLU A 403 3.75 -6.20 -33.13
C GLU A 403 5.06 -6.26 -32.35
N MET A 404 5.45 -7.42 -31.85
CA MET A 404 6.75 -7.61 -31.22
C MET A 404 7.89 -7.28 -32.18
N LYS A 405 7.80 -7.73 -33.44
CA LYS A 405 8.77 -7.38 -34.50
C LYS A 405 8.73 -5.90 -34.85
N ALA A 406 7.55 -5.30 -34.89
CA ALA A 406 7.39 -3.86 -35.11
C ALA A 406 8.04 -3.04 -33.99
N VAL A 407 7.82 -3.41 -32.72
CA VAL A 407 8.44 -2.79 -31.54
C VAL A 407 9.95 -2.96 -31.56
N ALA A 408 10.45 -4.17 -31.86
CA ALA A 408 11.88 -4.41 -31.99
C ALA A 408 12.51 -3.51 -33.06
N SER A 409 11.87 -3.39 -34.22
CA SER A 409 12.32 -2.52 -35.31
C SER A 409 12.30 -1.04 -34.91
N HIS A 410 11.30 -0.62 -34.13
CA HIS A 410 11.24 0.73 -33.56
C HIS A 410 12.40 1.01 -32.60
N ILE A 411 12.69 0.09 -31.67
CA ILE A 411 13.83 0.19 -30.73
C ILE A 411 15.15 0.29 -31.50
N GLU A 412 15.37 -0.56 -32.52
CA GLU A 412 16.55 -0.47 -33.36
C GLU A 412 16.64 0.86 -34.12
N GLY A 413 15.51 1.37 -34.60
CA GLY A 413 15.41 2.68 -35.24
C GLY A 413 15.84 3.81 -34.30
N MET A 414 15.39 3.79 -33.04
CA MET A 414 15.80 4.74 -32.01
C MET A 414 17.30 4.68 -31.75
N LEU A 415 17.87 3.48 -31.61
CA LEU A 415 19.30 3.28 -31.38
C LEU A 415 20.15 3.79 -32.55
N LYS A 416 19.76 3.44 -33.79
CA LYS A 416 20.43 3.93 -35.01
C LYS A 416 20.34 5.44 -35.12
N GLY A 417 19.18 6.03 -34.84
CA GLY A 417 18.97 7.47 -34.81
C GLY A 417 19.84 8.20 -33.79
N ALA A 418 20.20 7.52 -32.69
CA ALA A 418 21.13 8.01 -31.69
C ALA A 418 22.61 7.71 -32.00
N GLY A 419 22.93 7.20 -33.19
CA GLY A 419 24.30 6.90 -33.62
C GLY A 419 24.86 5.56 -33.12
N VAL A 420 24.03 4.67 -32.57
CA VAL A 420 24.47 3.34 -32.13
C VAL A 420 24.55 2.41 -33.34
N ALA A 421 25.76 1.93 -33.65
CA ALA A 421 25.97 0.91 -34.67
C ALA A 421 25.57 -0.48 -34.14
N LEU A 422 24.57 -1.11 -34.77
CA LEU A 422 24.13 -2.47 -34.46
C LEU A 422 24.81 -3.47 -35.37
N ALA A 423 25.62 -4.36 -34.78
CA ALA A 423 26.29 -5.45 -35.49
C ALA A 423 25.26 -6.43 -36.08
N VAL A 424 25.51 -6.91 -37.30
CA VAL A 424 24.72 -8.02 -37.86
C VAL A 424 25.08 -9.28 -37.08
N PRO A 425 24.11 -10.04 -36.54
CA PRO A 425 24.40 -11.26 -35.79
C PRO A 425 25.20 -12.23 -36.67
N ALA A 426 26.24 -12.83 -36.09
CA ALA A 426 27.00 -13.87 -36.77
C ALA A 426 26.06 -15.02 -37.14
N PRO A 427 26.20 -15.62 -38.34
CA PRO A 427 25.37 -16.75 -38.74
C PRO A 427 25.48 -17.86 -37.69
N PRO A 428 24.38 -18.56 -37.36
CA PRO A 428 24.42 -19.64 -36.40
C PRO A 428 25.52 -20.63 -36.82
N PRO A 429 26.37 -21.11 -35.89
CA PRO A 429 27.37 -22.10 -36.23
C PRO A 429 26.67 -23.26 -36.92
N LYS A 430 27.19 -23.69 -38.08
CA LYS A 430 26.66 -24.86 -38.80
C LYS A 430 26.49 -26.00 -37.78
N PRO A 431 25.36 -26.72 -37.79
CA PRO A 431 25.18 -27.89 -36.93
C PRO A 431 26.45 -28.74 -37.03
N ALA A 432 27.12 -28.95 -35.91
CA ALA A 432 28.29 -29.82 -35.89
C ALA A 432 27.85 -31.16 -36.50
N PRO A 433 28.65 -31.75 -37.41
CA PRO A 433 28.34 -33.09 -37.92
C PRO A 433 28.11 -34.01 -36.73
N PRO A 434 27.11 -34.92 -36.80
CA PRO A 434 26.81 -35.81 -35.69
C PRO A 434 28.11 -36.49 -35.25
N ALA A 435 28.43 -36.35 -33.96
CA ALA A 435 29.62 -36.95 -33.40
C ALA A 435 29.63 -38.44 -33.78
N PRO A 436 30.77 -38.99 -34.25
CA PRO A 436 30.87 -40.41 -34.55
C PRO A 436 30.43 -41.20 -33.30
N PRO A 437 29.68 -42.30 -33.48
CA PRO A 437 29.14 -43.05 -32.35
C PRO A 437 30.28 -43.41 -31.42
N LYS A 438 30.21 -42.94 -30.16
CA LYS A 438 31.15 -43.35 -29.12
C LYS A 438 31.11 -44.88 -29.06
N LYS A 439 32.27 -45.51 -29.25
CA LYS A 439 32.45 -46.94 -28.94
C LYS A 439 31.94 -47.17 -27.51
N LYS A 440 31.05 -48.15 -27.34
CA LYS A 440 30.59 -48.62 -26.05
C LYS A 440 31.81 -48.97 -25.21
N GLU A 441 32.07 -48.15 -24.21
CA GLU A 441 32.92 -48.53 -23.09
C GLU A 441 32.07 -49.42 -22.19
N GLU A 442 32.65 -50.56 -21.81
CA GLU A 442 32.01 -51.66 -21.10
C GLU A 442 31.47 -51.21 -19.74
N GLU A 443 30.14 -51.18 -19.62
CA GLU A 443 29.44 -50.85 -18.37
C GLU A 443 29.56 -52.02 -17.39
N LYS A 444 30.26 -51.78 -16.27
CA LYS A 444 30.44 -52.75 -15.19
C LYS A 444 29.12 -52.95 -14.46
N LYS A 445 28.62 -54.19 -14.54
CA LYS A 445 27.34 -54.71 -14.01
C LYS A 445 27.11 -54.43 -12.50
N PRO A 446 25.95 -53.90 -12.08
CA PRO A 446 25.43 -54.04 -10.71
C PRO A 446 24.73 -55.41 -10.52
N PRO A 447 24.75 -56.00 -9.30
CA PRO A 447 24.12 -57.30 -9.05
C PRO A 447 22.58 -57.23 -9.02
N ALA A 448 21.99 -58.39 -9.31
CA ALA A 448 20.61 -58.61 -9.75
C ALA A 448 19.51 -58.46 -8.66
N PRO A 449 18.25 -58.19 -9.06
CA PRO A 449 17.09 -58.15 -8.17
C PRO A 449 16.52 -59.55 -7.88
N ALA A 450 16.10 -59.77 -6.63
CA ALA A 450 15.30 -60.93 -6.21
C ALA A 450 13.81 -60.74 -6.53
N ALA A 451 13.13 -61.87 -6.76
CA ALA A 451 11.83 -62.03 -7.39
C ALA A 451 10.63 -61.38 -6.67
N ALA A 452 9.62 -61.01 -7.48
CA ALA A 452 8.33 -60.49 -7.06
C ALA A 452 7.30 -61.60 -6.78
N ALA A 453 6.43 -61.37 -5.77
CA ALA A 453 5.16 -62.06 -5.55
C ALA A 453 3.99 -61.05 -5.67
N PRO A 454 2.74 -61.49 -5.93
CA PRO A 454 1.83 -60.79 -6.83
C PRO A 454 0.96 -59.71 -6.19
N ARG A 455 0.50 -58.79 -7.05
CA ARG A 455 -0.35 -57.64 -6.74
C ARG A 455 -1.76 -58.05 -6.28
N GLN A 456 -2.26 -57.39 -5.25
CA GLN A 456 -3.70 -57.21 -5.00
C GLN A 456 -4.07 -55.72 -5.13
N GLY A 457 -5.31 -55.48 -5.56
CA GLY A 457 -5.87 -54.19 -5.96
C GLY A 457 -6.18 -53.19 -4.83
N PRO A 458 -6.87 -52.09 -5.15
CA PRO A 458 -6.70 -50.79 -4.49
C PRO A 458 -7.71 -50.52 -3.38
N LEU A 459 -7.28 -50.03 -2.21
CA LEU A 459 -8.18 -49.43 -1.21
C LEU A 459 -7.50 -48.29 -0.42
N THR A 460 -8.08 -47.10 -0.60
CA THR A 460 -8.44 -46.06 0.39
C THR A 460 -7.63 -45.90 1.70
N GLY A 461 -7.16 -44.66 1.87
CA GLY A 461 -6.79 -43.90 3.07
C GLY A 461 -6.79 -44.55 4.46
N GLN A 462 -5.65 -44.40 5.15
CA GLN A 462 -5.50 -44.23 6.60
C GLN A 462 -4.12 -43.60 6.92
N PRO A 463 -3.95 -42.89 8.06
CA PRO A 463 -2.78 -42.03 8.33
C PRO A 463 -1.52 -42.84 8.68
N ALA A 464 -0.33 -42.28 8.37
CA ALA A 464 0.95 -42.92 8.61
C ALA A 464 1.29 -43.03 10.13
N PRO A 465 1.90 -44.15 10.58
CA PRO A 465 2.30 -44.35 11.97
C PRO A 465 3.59 -43.57 12.32
N LEU A 466 3.72 -43.15 13.59
CA LEU A 466 4.92 -42.52 14.15
C LEU A 466 6.14 -43.45 14.07
N GLY A 467 7.23 -42.96 13.46
CA GLY A 467 8.54 -43.59 13.48
C GLY A 467 9.28 -43.41 14.81
N GLN A 468 10.08 -44.41 15.15
CA GLN A 468 10.85 -44.56 16.41
C GLN A 468 12.06 -43.59 16.50
N PRO A 469 12.58 -43.28 17.70
CA PRO A 469 13.69 -42.33 17.89
C PRO A 469 15.05 -42.91 17.46
N ALA A 470 15.92 -42.06 16.89
CA ALA A 470 17.30 -42.40 16.53
C ALA A 470 18.30 -42.17 17.70
N SER A 471 19.36 -42.96 17.73
CA SER A 471 20.42 -42.99 18.77
C SER A 471 21.39 -41.79 18.71
N PRO A 472 22.00 -41.34 19.84
CA PRO A 472 22.83 -40.13 19.88
C PRO A 472 24.31 -40.37 19.57
N GLY A 473 24.92 -39.47 18.78
CA GLY A 473 26.36 -39.19 18.84
C GLY A 473 27.09 -39.02 17.52
N GLN A 474 27.25 -37.76 17.06
CA GLN A 474 28.47 -37.17 16.46
C GLN A 474 28.14 -35.74 15.94
N PRO A 475 29.00 -34.72 16.16
CA PRO A 475 28.74 -33.35 15.68
C PRO A 475 28.98 -33.21 14.17
N ALA A 476 28.07 -32.54 13.47
CA ALA A 476 28.22 -32.17 12.06
C ALA A 476 29.24 -31.03 11.88
N LYS A 477 30.08 -31.12 10.83
CA LYS A 477 31.08 -30.09 10.48
C LYS A 477 30.40 -28.86 9.85
N GLN A 478 30.91 -27.68 10.18
CA GLN A 478 30.46 -26.38 9.66
C GLN A 478 30.74 -26.27 8.15
N GLY A 479 29.71 -26.09 7.31
CA GLY A 479 29.94 -25.74 5.90
C GLY A 479 28.85 -26.07 4.87
N ASP A 480 27.90 -26.97 5.12
CA ASP A 480 26.94 -27.39 4.08
C ASP A 480 25.48 -27.02 4.39
N PRO A 481 24.70 -26.52 3.40
CA PRO A 481 23.29 -26.17 3.61
C PRO A 481 22.40 -27.42 3.73
N ALA A 482 21.51 -27.42 4.73
CA ALA A 482 20.50 -28.47 4.93
C ALA A 482 19.46 -28.48 3.79
N ARG A 483 19.08 -29.68 3.32
CA ARG A 483 17.99 -29.87 2.34
C ARG A 483 16.63 -29.89 3.06
N LEU A 484 15.60 -29.35 2.39
CA LEU A 484 14.23 -29.29 2.87
C LEU A 484 13.67 -30.71 3.12
N GLY A 485 13.39 -31.07 4.37
CA GLY A 485 12.77 -32.36 4.73
C GLY A 485 13.05 -32.87 6.15
N ASP A 486 14.03 -32.34 6.88
CA ASP A 486 14.39 -32.87 8.20
C ASP A 486 13.64 -32.16 9.35
N PRO A 487 13.03 -32.89 10.30
CA PRO A 487 12.31 -32.30 11.43
C PRO A 487 13.25 -31.77 12.52
N ALA A 488 12.90 -30.61 13.09
CA ALA A 488 13.61 -29.98 14.20
C ALA A 488 13.21 -30.58 15.58
N SER A 489 14.20 -30.86 16.42
CA SER A 489 14.03 -31.32 17.81
C SER A 489 13.80 -30.15 18.80
N LYS A 490 12.97 -30.36 19.82
CA LYS A 490 12.47 -29.32 20.74
C LYS A 490 12.78 -29.65 22.22
N GLY A 491 13.52 -28.74 22.90
CA GLY A 491 13.58 -28.47 24.37
C GLY A 491 14.36 -29.44 25.27
N GLN A 492 15.05 -29.10 26.38
CA GLN A 492 15.39 -27.94 27.25
C GLN A 492 16.52 -28.44 28.24
N PRO A 493 17.10 -27.71 29.24
CA PRO A 493 17.27 -26.28 29.52
C PRO A 493 18.77 -25.84 29.58
N ALA A 494 19.05 -24.54 29.78
CA ALA A 494 20.40 -23.95 29.87
C ALA A 494 21.06 -24.06 31.27
N PRO A 495 22.40 -24.01 31.39
CA PRO A 495 23.07 -23.61 32.63
C PRO A 495 23.67 -22.20 32.58
N LEU A 496 23.52 -21.48 33.70
CA LEU A 496 24.18 -20.21 34.03
C LEU A 496 25.69 -20.39 34.30
N GLY A 497 26.51 -19.44 33.81
CA GLY A 497 27.46 -18.70 34.66
C GLY A 497 28.98 -18.93 34.53
N GLN A 498 29.67 -17.89 34.01
CA GLN A 498 31.00 -17.32 34.38
C GLN A 498 32.31 -18.11 34.13
N PRO A 499 33.51 -17.46 34.17
CA PRO A 499 33.97 -16.22 33.51
C PRO A 499 35.26 -16.46 32.68
N ALA A 500 35.67 -15.52 31.82
CA ALA A 500 36.95 -15.61 31.10
C ALA A 500 38.13 -15.02 31.93
N PRO A 501 39.31 -15.67 32.02
CA PRO A 501 40.44 -15.21 32.83
C PRO A 501 41.37 -14.20 32.13
N LYS A 502 42.09 -13.46 33.02
CA LYS A 502 43.02 -12.32 32.86
C LYS A 502 44.30 -12.60 32.05
N GLY A 503 44.81 -11.53 31.42
CA GLY A 503 46.23 -11.28 31.17
C GLY A 503 46.53 -9.77 31.33
N GLU A 504 47.53 -9.42 32.13
CA GLU A 504 47.88 -8.08 32.65
C GLU A 504 49.32 -7.66 32.17
N PRO A 505 49.93 -6.50 32.54
CA PRO A 505 50.40 -5.45 31.60
C PRO A 505 51.90 -5.06 31.75
N ALA A 506 52.34 -3.98 31.08
CA ALA A 506 53.57 -3.23 31.43
C ALA A 506 53.43 -1.69 31.21
N ALA A 507 53.96 -0.90 32.16
CA ALA A 507 53.95 0.57 32.35
C ALA A 507 55.36 1.20 32.07
N PRO A 508 55.75 2.47 32.43
CA PRO A 508 55.07 3.63 33.05
C PRO A 508 55.38 5.04 32.43
N ALA A 509 54.94 6.11 33.14
CA ALA A 509 54.75 7.55 32.79
C ALA A 509 56.01 8.48 32.78
N PRO A 510 55.90 9.83 32.58
CA PRO A 510 55.60 10.75 33.71
C PRO A 510 54.81 12.08 33.44
N GLU A 511 54.21 12.59 34.53
CA GLU A 511 54.01 13.98 35.03
C GLU A 511 53.29 15.11 34.23
N THR A 512 52.43 15.86 34.95
CA THR A 512 51.67 17.10 34.58
C THR A 512 52.26 18.34 35.28
N PRO A 513 52.10 19.63 34.81
CA PRO A 513 50.91 20.49 35.09
C PRO A 513 50.69 21.66 34.07
N PRO A 514 49.95 22.78 34.33
CA PRO A 514 48.51 22.96 34.59
C PRO A 514 47.77 23.96 33.63
N VAL A 515 46.43 23.85 33.57
CA VAL A 515 45.33 24.85 33.32
C VAL A 515 45.53 26.04 32.35
N GLN A 516 44.64 26.17 31.35
CA GLN A 516 44.07 27.45 30.87
C GLN A 516 42.70 27.27 30.16
N ALA A 517 41.81 28.27 30.34
CA ALA A 517 40.41 28.33 29.91
C ALA A 517 40.22 28.45 28.37
N PRO A 518 39.04 28.10 27.82
CA PRO A 518 38.81 28.08 26.37
C PRO A 518 38.69 29.49 25.77
N ALA A 519 39.47 29.77 24.72
CA ALA A 519 39.33 30.95 23.89
C ALA A 519 38.09 30.83 22.97
N ALA A 520 37.37 31.95 22.81
CA ALA A 520 36.18 32.09 22.01
C ALA A 520 36.44 31.90 20.49
N PRO A 521 35.46 31.38 19.71
CA PRO A 521 35.57 31.33 18.27
C PRO A 521 35.45 32.73 17.65
N PRO A 522 36.17 33.02 16.55
CA PRO A 522 36.19 34.35 15.94
C PRO A 522 34.87 34.72 15.25
N ALA A 523 34.58 36.02 15.25
CA ALA A 523 33.41 36.64 14.64
C ALA A 523 33.36 36.45 13.11
N PRO A 524 32.16 36.36 12.49
CA PRO A 524 32.01 36.12 11.07
C PRO A 524 32.39 37.34 10.23
N GLN A 525 33.21 37.11 9.20
CA GLN A 525 33.51 38.10 8.17
C GLN A 525 32.32 38.31 7.23
N ALA A 526 32.11 39.56 6.81
CA ALA A 526 31.03 40.00 5.94
C ALA A 526 31.26 39.64 4.45
N ALA A 527 30.21 39.04 3.86
CA ALA A 527 29.74 38.90 2.47
C ALA A 527 30.70 39.07 1.26
N PRO A 528 30.40 38.33 0.17
CA PRO A 528 29.74 39.01 -0.95
C PRO A 528 28.40 38.37 -1.37
N ALA A 529 27.51 39.21 -1.89
CA ALA A 529 26.13 38.88 -2.26
C ALA A 529 26.05 37.82 -3.39
N PRO A 530 25.08 36.88 -3.34
CA PRO A 530 24.80 35.99 -4.45
C PRO A 530 24.07 36.73 -5.60
N PRO A 531 24.33 36.38 -6.87
CA PRO A 531 23.59 36.94 -8.00
C PRO A 531 22.12 36.50 -7.97
N SER A 532 21.22 37.44 -8.26
CA SER A 532 19.78 37.23 -8.31
C SER A 532 19.37 36.12 -9.30
N PRO A 533 18.42 35.24 -8.95
CA PRO A 533 17.87 34.31 -9.92
C PRO A 533 16.96 35.06 -10.89
N SER A 534 17.30 34.99 -12.18
CA SER A 534 16.45 35.43 -13.29
C SER A 534 15.08 34.73 -13.17
N GLY A 535 14.03 35.53 -12.99
CA GLY A 535 12.66 35.04 -13.03
C GLY A 535 12.27 34.55 -14.43
N PRO A 536 11.23 33.69 -14.55
CA PRO A 536 10.71 33.26 -15.84
C PRO A 536 10.11 34.46 -16.60
N PRO A 537 10.13 34.47 -17.95
CA PRO A 537 9.56 35.55 -18.73
C PRO A 537 8.04 35.63 -18.54
N ALA A 538 7.53 36.86 -18.44
CA ALA A 538 6.10 37.14 -18.36
C ALA A 538 5.35 36.63 -19.61
N PRO A 539 4.10 36.16 -19.48
CA PRO A 539 3.30 35.74 -20.63
C PRO A 539 2.97 36.95 -21.51
N GLN A 540 3.18 36.80 -22.83
CA GLN A 540 2.79 37.81 -23.81
C GLN A 540 1.26 37.96 -23.87
N PRO A 541 0.72 39.18 -24.00
CA PRO A 541 -0.69 39.39 -24.25
C PRO A 541 -1.08 38.93 -25.67
N PRO A 542 -2.33 38.47 -25.88
CA PRO A 542 -2.78 37.96 -27.16
C PRO A 542 -2.77 39.04 -28.24
N GLN A 543 -2.21 38.72 -29.40
CA GLN A 543 -2.23 39.60 -30.57
C GLN A 543 -3.64 39.65 -31.17
N ILE A 544 -4.24 40.84 -31.18
CA ILE A 544 -5.48 41.16 -31.88
C ILE A 544 -5.11 41.50 -33.34
N PRO A 545 -5.76 40.90 -34.36
CA PRO A 545 -5.50 41.26 -35.76
C PRO A 545 -6.01 42.69 -36.05
N PRO A 546 -5.35 43.46 -36.93
CA PRO A 546 -5.70 44.86 -37.17
C PRO A 546 -7.03 44.98 -37.93
N ALA A 547 -7.91 45.86 -37.43
CA ALA A 547 -9.12 46.29 -38.12
C ALA A 547 -8.78 47.16 -39.35
N PRO A 548 -9.57 47.09 -40.44
CA PRO A 548 -9.33 47.87 -41.65
C PRO A 548 -9.62 49.37 -41.45
N LYS A 549 -8.81 50.21 -42.12
CA LYS A 549 -8.87 51.69 -42.08
C LYS A 549 -10.22 52.23 -42.58
N PRO A 550 -10.77 53.29 -41.96
CA PRO A 550 -11.96 53.98 -42.46
C PRO A 550 -11.60 54.97 -43.58
N SER A 551 -12.48 55.01 -44.58
CA SER A 551 -12.45 55.95 -45.71
C SER A 551 -13.07 57.31 -45.32
N SER A 552 -12.41 58.37 -45.78
CA SER A 552 -12.77 59.80 -45.86
C SER A 552 -14.16 60.30 -45.42
N ALA A 553 -14.13 61.38 -44.62
CA ALA A 553 -15.24 62.29 -44.33
C ALA A 553 -15.68 63.14 -45.56
N PRO A 554 -16.78 63.92 -45.43
CA PRO A 554 -16.58 65.36 -45.28
C PRO A 554 -17.49 66.06 -44.25
N ALA A 555 -17.14 67.32 -44.00
CA ALA A 555 -17.39 68.16 -42.83
C ALA A 555 -18.77 68.86 -42.73
N GLY A 556 -19.12 69.30 -41.51
CA GLY A 556 -20.16 70.27 -41.15
C GLY A 556 -19.96 70.82 -39.71
N PRO A 557 -20.50 72.01 -39.34
CA PRO A 557 -19.77 73.11 -38.66
C PRO A 557 -19.90 73.18 -37.10
N PRO A 558 -19.23 74.15 -36.41
CA PRO A 558 -18.75 73.99 -35.02
C PRO A 558 -19.54 74.71 -33.89
N ILE A 559 -19.42 74.17 -32.65
CA ILE A 559 -19.30 74.82 -31.29
C ILE A 559 -20.55 75.61 -30.77
N PRO A 560 -20.94 75.64 -29.45
CA PRO A 560 -20.09 75.84 -28.26
C PRO A 560 -20.38 75.09 -26.94
N GLU A 561 -19.38 75.17 -26.06
CA GLU A 561 -19.40 74.85 -24.63
C GLU A 561 -20.33 75.76 -23.79
N GLY A 562 -20.92 75.19 -22.73
CA GLY A 562 -21.61 75.91 -21.66
C GLY A 562 -21.98 74.99 -20.49
N GLN A 563 -21.37 75.23 -19.32
CA GLN A 563 -21.66 74.60 -18.00
C GLN A 563 -23.05 75.04 -17.43
N PRO A 564 -23.54 74.64 -16.23
CA PRO A 564 -23.16 73.60 -15.24
C PRO A 564 -24.32 72.64 -14.83
N GLY A 565 -24.09 71.65 -13.94
CA GLY A 565 -25.07 70.63 -13.46
C GLY A 565 -26.29 71.18 -12.70
N PRO A 566 -27.29 70.36 -12.25
CA PRO A 566 -27.08 69.23 -11.32
C PRO A 566 -28.05 68.01 -11.44
N SER A 567 -27.74 66.95 -10.69
CA SER A 567 -28.61 65.91 -10.09
C SER A 567 -29.80 65.34 -10.88
N THR A 568 -29.78 64.04 -11.18
CA THR A 568 -30.76 63.02 -10.72
C THR A 568 -30.55 61.67 -11.44
N THR A 569 -30.41 60.61 -10.65
CA THR A 569 -30.76 59.20 -10.89
C THR A 569 -30.64 58.61 -12.32
N PRO A 570 -29.72 57.66 -12.58
CA PRO A 570 -29.74 56.91 -13.84
C PRO A 570 -30.87 55.86 -13.87
N PRO A 571 -31.51 55.63 -15.03
CA PRO A 571 -32.61 54.69 -15.18
C PRO A 571 -32.13 53.23 -15.14
N ARG A 572 -33.03 52.35 -14.69
CA ARG A 572 -32.87 50.89 -14.69
C ARG A 572 -32.62 50.40 -16.13
N PRO A 573 -31.61 49.55 -16.40
CA PRO A 573 -31.45 48.92 -17.71
C PRO A 573 -32.60 47.93 -17.99
N PRO A 574 -32.99 47.73 -19.26
CA PRO A 574 -34.08 46.82 -19.63
C PRO A 574 -33.74 45.37 -19.26
N GLU A 575 -34.72 44.66 -18.68
CA GLU A 575 -34.63 43.23 -18.37
C GLU A 575 -34.37 42.43 -19.65
N ILE A 576 -33.22 41.77 -19.71
CA ILE A 576 -32.91 40.73 -20.70
C ILE A 576 -33.58 39.45 -20.20
N PRO A 577 -34.54 38.85 -20.94
CA PRO A 577 -35.13 37.58 -20.54
C PRO A 577 -34.06 36.47 -20.59
N PRO A 578 -34.07 35.51 -19.65
CA PRO A 578 -33.09 34.44 -19.62
C PRO A 578 -33.19 33.56 -20.89
N PRO A 579 -32.08 32.98 -21.36
CA PRO A 579 -32.08 32.11 -22.53
C PRO A 579 -32.96 30.89 -22.27
N ARG A 580 -33.89 30.62 -23.19
CA ARG A 580 -34.73 29.42 -23.19
C ARG A 580 -33.82 28.18 -23.30
N LEU A 581 -33.85 27.34 -22.27
CA LEU A 581 -33.26 26.01 -22.31
C LEU A 581 -33.94 25.18 -23.43
N PRO A 582 -33.19 24.39 -24.22
CA PRO A 582 -33.80 23.47 -25.16
C PRO A 582 -34.61 22.41 -24.40
N ALA A 583 -35.82 22.12 -24.90
CA ALA A 583 -36.70 21.11 -24.33
C ALA A 583 -36.01 19.73 -24.29
N PRO A 584 -36.25 18.91 -23.25
CA PRO A 584 -35.70 17.56 -23.19
C PRO A 584 -36.24 16.71 -24.35
N ALA A 585 -35.35 15.96 -24.99
CA ALA A 585 -35.70 15.01 -26.02
C ALA A 585 -36.72 13.97 -25.49
N PRO A 586 -37.69 13.53 -26.30
CA PRO A 586 -38.69 12.55 -25.89
C PRO A 586 -38.01 11.22 -25.51
N VAL A 587 -38.36 10.73 -24.32
CA VAL A 587 -37.94 9.41 -23.82
C VAL A 587 -38.51 8.33 -24.74
N PRO A 588 -37.70 7.39 -25.27
CA PRO A 588 -38.23 6.28 -26.05
C PRO A 588 -39.11 5.38 -25.16
N PRO A 589 -40.19 4.79 -25.70
CA PRO A 589 -41.10 3.97 -24.91
C PRO A 589 -40.36 2.77 -24.31
N VAL A 590 -40.59 2.55 -23.01
CA VAL A 590 -40.14 1.37 -22.27
C VAL A 590 -40.71 0.13 -22.96
N ALA A 591 -39.83 -0.73 -23.48
CA ALA A 591 -40.23 -2.03 -23.99
C ALA A 591 -40.88 -2.84 -22.85
N PRO A 592 -42.01 -3.53 -23.09
CA PRO A 592 -42.64 -4.38 -22.09
C PRO A 592 -41.66 -5.48 -21.66
N ILE A 593 -41.54 -5.66 -20.34
CA ILE A 593 -40.75 -6.72 -19.70
C ILE A 593 -41.30 -8.06 -20.20
N GLN A 594 -40.50 -8.74 -21.02
CA GLN A 594 -40.74 -10.15 -21.36
C GLN A 594 -40.65 -10.96 -20.06
N PRO A 595 -41.65 -11.81 -19.73
CA PRO A 595 -41.53 -12.71 -18.59
C PRO A 595 -40.35 -13.66 -18.83
N VAL A 596 -39.45 -13.69 -17.86
CA VAL A 596 -38.33 -14.63 -17.81
C VAL A 596 -38.90 -16.06 -17.86
N PRO A 597 -38.52 -16.90 -18.85
CA PRO A 597 -38.92 -18.31 -18.83
C PRO A 597 -38.31 -18.97 -17.58
N PRO A 598 -39.02 -19.89 -16.90
CA PRO A 598 -38.46 -20.57 -15.74
C PRO A 598 -37.16 -21.28 -16.15
N VAL A 599 -36.09 -20.94 -15.44
CA VAL A 599 -34.80 -21.63 -15.54
C VAL A 599 -35.05 -23.09 -15.21
N ALA A 600 -34.86 -23.96 -16.19
CA ALA A 600 -34.78 -25.40 -15.97
C ALA A 600 -33.63 -25.67 -14.97
N PRO A 601 -33.83 -26.52 -13.95
CA PRO A 601 -32.74 -26.86 -13.04
C PRO A 601 -31.62 -27.53 -13.83
N GLU A 602 -30.41 -26.98 -13.74
CA GLU A 602 -29.21 -27.64 -14.25
C GLU A 602 -29.05 -29.03 -13.62
N PRO A 603 -28.57 -30.03 -14.38
CA PRO A 603 -28.38 -31.38 -13.88
C PRO A 603 -27.28 -31.37 -12.82
N ALA A 604 -27.59 -31.99 -11.68
CA ALA A 604 -26.67 -32.16 -10.56
C ALA A 604 -25.33 -32.79 -11.02
N PRO A 605 -24.18 -32.34 -10.48
CA PRO A 605 -22.91 -33.01 -10.72
C PRO A 605 -23.00 -34.45 -10.21
N SER A 606 -22.57 -35.40 -11.04
CA SER A 606 -22.54 -36.83 -10.76
C SER A 606 -21.82 -37.11 -9.43
N GLN A 607 -22.58 -37.19 -8.34
CA GLN A 607 -22.08 -37.69 -7.08
C GLN A 607 -21.97 -39.21 -7.17
N ARG A 608 -20.72 -39.65 -7.07
CA ARG A 608 -20.29 -41.02 -6.82
C ARG A 608 -21.16 -41.59 -5.68
N ARG A 609 -21.94 -42.64 -5.96
CA ARG A 609 -22.73 -43.38 -4.96
C ARG A 609 -21.80 -43.84 -3.83
N GLU A 610 -21.99 -43.31 -2.63
CA GLU A 610 -21.65 -44.00 -1.38
C GLU A 610 -22.94 -44.62 -0.83
N GLU A 611 -22.90 -45.91 -0.54
CA GLU A 611 -23.98 -46.63 0.13
C GLU A 611 -24.11 -46.19 1.60
N PRO A 612 -25.33 -46.21 2.17
CA PRO A 612 -25.59 -45.72 3.53
C PRO A 612 -25.11 -46.71 4.59
N ARG A 613 -24.30 -46.23 5.54
CA ARG A 613 -24.00 -46.93 6.80
C ARG A 613 -25.21 -46.88 7.75
N PRO A 614 -25.48 -47.96 8.51
CA PRO A 614 -26.63 -48.05 9.41
C PRO A 614 -26.49 -47.13 10.62
N VAL A 615 -27.60 -46.46 10.96
CA VAL A 615 -27.76 -45.62 12.16
C VAL A 615 -27.94 -46.51 13.40
N PRO A 616 -27.18 -46.30 14.49
CA PRO A 616 -27.40 -47.03 15.75
C PRO A 616 -28.68 -46.55 16.45
N PRO A 617 -29.40 -47.44 17.17
CA PRO A 617 -30.65 -47.08 17.83
C PRO A 617 -30.44 -46.10 19.00
N PRO A 618 -31.45 -45.26 19.31
CA PRO A 618 -31.38 -44.30 20.41
C PRO A 618 -31.37 -45.00 21.79
N PRO A 619 -30.75 -44.38 22.80
CA PRO A 619 -30.61 -44.98 24.13
C PRO A 619 -31.95 -45.06 24.87
N ALA A 620 -32.15 -46.17 25.58
CA ALA A 620 -33.32 -46.46 26.40
C ALA A 620 -33.43 -45.51 27.62
N PRO A 621 -34.66 -45.17 28.06
CA PRO A 621 -34.87 -44.34 29.25
C PRO A 621 -34.47 -45.06 30.55
N PRO A 622 -34.03 -44.33 31.58
CA PRO A 622 -33.50 -44.92 32.81
C PRO A 622 -34.59 -45.60 33.65
N ALA A 623 -34.28 -46.80 34.15
CA ALA A 623 -35.11 -47.56 35.07
C ALA A 623 -35.09 -46.96 36.50
N PRO A 624 -36.19 -47.07 37.27
CA PRO A 624 -36.28 -46.54 38.63
C PRO A 624 -35.42 -47.34 39.62
N ALA A 625 -34.86 -46.62 40.60
CA ALA A 625 -33.92 -47.14 41.58
C ALA A 625 -34.54 -48.16 42.57
N PRO A 626 -33.82 -49.25 42.90
CA PRO A 626 -34.14 -50.10 44.06
C PRO A 626 -33.47 -49.60 45.37
N PRO A 627 -34.01 -49.96 46.54
CA PRO A 627 -33.63 -49.42 47.87
C PRO A 627 -32.36 -50.08 48.46
N PRO A 628 -31.80 -49.55 49.58
CA PRO A 628 -30.43 -49.82 50.00
C PRO A 628 -30.28 -51.03 50.93
N GLY A 629 -29.15 -51.71 50.80
CA GLY A 629 -28.59 -52.72 51.71
C GLY A 629 -27.34 -53.28 51.02
N GLY A 630 -26.15 -53.38 51.59
CA GLY A 630 -25.74 -53.58 52.97
C GLY A 630 -24.87 -54.85 52.99
N GLY A 631 -23.58 -54.74 53.29
CA GLY A 631 -22.77 -55.87 53.78
C GLY A 631 -21.65 -56.41 52.87
N SER A 632 -20.42 -56.15 53.32
CA SER A 632 -19.28 -57.07 53.47
C SER A 632 -18.67 -57.83 52.28
N GLY A 633 -17.33 -57.72 52.14
CA GLY A 633 -16.49 -58.85 51.71
C GLY A 633 -15.35 -58.54 50.72
N SER A 634 -14.19 -58.13 51.23
CA SER A 634 -12.85 -58.32 50.60
C SER A 634 -12.46 -59.81 50.54
N PRO A 635 -11.28 -60.23 50.02
CA PRO A 635 -10.43 -59.75 48.91
C PRO A 635 -9.95 -60.94 48.01
N GLY A 636 -9.16 -60.72 46.95
CA GLY A 636 -8.42 -61.85 46.35
C GLY A 636 -7.79 -61.76 44.95
N VAL A 637 -6.67 -61.02 44.80
CA VAL A 637 -5.41 -61.34 44.06
C VAL A 637 -5.46 -61.89 42.57
N PRO A 638 -4.36 -62.23 41.83
CA PRO A 638 -3.93 -61.49 40.62
C PRO A 638 -3.70 -62.32 39.31
N GLY A 639 -3.44 -61.61 38.19
CA GLY A 639 -2.66 -62.05 37.00
C GLY A 639 -3.42 -62.80 35.91
N PRO A 640 -2.92 -62.87 34.65
CA PRO A 640 -1.57 -62.59 34.15
C PRO A 640 -1.41 -61.31 33.29
#